data_AF-A0A819PKF9-F1
#
_entry.id   AF-A0A819PKF9-F1
#
_cell.length_a   1.000
_cell.length_b   1.000
_cell.length_c   1.000
_cell.angle_alpha   90.00
_cell.angle_beta   90.00
_cell.angle_gamma   90.00
#
_symmetry.space_group_name_H-M   'P 1'
#
loop_
_entity.id
_entity.type
_entity.pdbx_description
1 polymer ?
#
loop_
_entity_poly.entity_id
_entity_poly.type
_entity_poly.pdbx_seq_one_letter_code
_entity_poly.pdbx_strand_id
1 'polypeptide(L)'
;MRPCLILQNFFLIPDYTEIVGLAVTDQNDATSNLKSNIKKGMFRTVSQLYKEQLTKLMNTLKNTNPNFVRCILPNQEKKVRKAGVIYSPLVLDQLKCNGVLEGIRICRNGFPNRILFQEFRQRYEILCPNAISTEFMDSKAAVKKMIQELELDENLYRIGLTKIFFRSGVLGHLEEERDLKLTDIMTQLQALCRGVLARKNYQRRIQQLNAIRVLQRNGRALMKIRNWKWWRLFTKIKPLLHVARQDDELKQKQEEVDRLKTEMGSRIIQVQEMEQKLQLLQQERSALNERLTHLNEVLVETDDNSRRIQTRKDELENLLQEMEQRLQEATDQLNKSNKEQKQFDQRLRDTREHLEEEEQSRQKLHMERVQLEGKIKNLEDVVATLQNDLTKGQKERDVLYDKFQNTVNQQQSEEEKLKNLLRIKTKLESQCNDLEERLKREIELRQKREREIRQFEIENQELRSQLQELTQNIKDLEIQLKRRNDELTKVMTTTETDATAKANFQKQIRDIQVELDSIRADYTSERELRKSLESEKRSIMEENNSLRNEIFDKTDVSQEILQRGKKLEEELSTIKHELHQTRKNHETTMIDIRSKHAKEIEELTRQLDNAKKQIQICTKDLQPLKNDIKDRDSEIKNLNTLKQDIERKRKQLEIQIQDLLHKYNESERIKIEAIDKSQRYQQNIEALNAAYIEVEQRLQNNERTINTLKQDNQDLEERFQDENRQKMNALSKLRQAEDLINELKERLDDEEEENIKIKAKLTQITQESNELRRTSEQTEYMEELRRQLQREKDAILKELDNEKLINSKLTKSNQKLTNDITDLNVELERYGTIVQNVEKIKRTYEKRIQDEKKLQEKLRQERDQNERDIREKETQRLNLLKELSERNYSYEDLDKRYKQLRTDMDKRTNTDDVGRYIQELEKTKRSF
;
A
#
# COMPACT_ATOMS: atom_id res chain seq x y z
N MET A 1 2.59 -38.86 17.44
CA MET A 1 4.04 -38.91 17.18
C MET A 1 4.32 -38.28 15.82
N ARG A 2 4.89 -37.07 15.83
CA ARG A 2 5.57 -36.40 14.71
C ARG A 2 7.00 -36.98 14.63
N PRO A 3 7.67 -36.94 13.45
CA PRO A 3 8.29 -35.71 13.00
C PRO A 3 7.87 -35.30 11.57
N CYS A 4 7.28 -34.10 11.50
CA CYS A 4 7.44 -33.19 10.37
C CYS A 4 8.86 -32.59 10.38
N LEU A 5 9.20 -31.94 9.26
CA LEU A 5 10.29 -30.97 9.03
C LEU A 5 11.56 -31.56 8.41
N ILE A 6 11.70 -31.35 7.09
CA ILE A 6 12.70 -30.46 6.45
C ILE A 6 12.70 -30.85 4.96
N LEU A 7 12.00 -30.07 4.14
CA LEU A 7 12.28 -29.79 2.71
C LEU A 7 11.25 -28.77 2.16
N GLN A 8 10.82 -27.82 2.99
CA GLN A 8 10.27 -26.53 2.56
C GLN A 8 11.43 -25.56 2.56
N ASN A 9 12.05 -25.35 1.40
CA ASN A 9 12.79 -24.16 0.98
C ASN A 9 13.60 -24.49 -0.28
N PHE A 10 12.87 -24.72 -1.37
CA PHE A 10 13.32 -24.26 -2.68
C PHE A 10 12.25 -23.29 -3.16
N PHE A 11 12.37 -22.04 -2.69
CA PHE A 11 11.85 -20.90 -3.43
C PHE A 11 12.63 -20.87 -4.75
N LEU A 12 12.10 -21.58 -5.76
CA LEU A 12 12.26 -21.12 -7.13
C LEU A 12 11.50 -19.80 -7.16
N ILE A 13 12.23 -18.69 -7.07
CA ILE A 13 11.74 -17.37 -7.45
C ILE A 13 11.17 -17.57 -8.86
N PRO A 14 9.85 -17.48 -9.06
CA PRO A 14 9.32 -17.38 -10.39
C PRO A 14 9.77 -15.99 -10.86
N ASP A 15 10.63 -15.93 -11.86
CA ASP A 15 10.77 -14.74 -12.72
C ASP A 15 9.45 -14.55 -13.48
N TYR A 16 8.38 -14.23 -12.76
CA TYR A 16 7.28 -13.42 -13.27
C TYR A 16 7.68 -11.97 -13.02
N THR A 17 8.72 -11.53 -13.72
CA THR A 17 8.74 -10.15 -14.16
C THR A 17 7.66 -10.06 -15.24
N GLU A 18 6.44 -9.79 -14.78
CA GLU A 18 5.49 -9.04 -15.57
C GLU A 18 6.22 -7.80 -16.06
N ILE A 19 6.75 -7.87 -17.28
CA ILE A 19 6.81 -6.72 -18.15
C ILE A 19 5.35 -6.42 -18.48
N VAL A 20 4.64 -5.83 -17.51
CA VAL A 20 3.65 -4.82 -17.83
C VAL A 20 4.47 -3.81 -18.62
N GLY A 21 4.36 -3.90 -19.94
CA GLY A 21 4.61 -2.76 -20.79
C GLY A 21 3.76 -1.64 -20.21
N LEU A 22 4.40 -0.78 -19.42
CA LEU A 22 4.09 0.63 -19.41
C LEU A 22 4.20 1.02 -20.88
N ALA A 23 3.05 0.89 -21.56
CA ALA A 23 2.83 1.50 -22.83
C ALA A 23 3.33 2.92 -22.67
N VAL A 24 4.30 3.25 -23.50
CA VAL A 24 4.69 4.61 -23.83
C VAL A 24 3.41 5.28 -24.33
N THR A 25 2.63 5.82 -23.42
CA THR A 25 1.50 6.70 -23.69
C THR A 25 1.70 7.93 -22.82
N ASP A 26 2.11 8.99 -23.51
CA ASP A 26 2.05 10.40 -23.16
C ASP A 26 2.97 10.89 -22.03
N GLN A 27 4.20 11.23 -22.43
CA GLN A 27 5.06 12.22 -21.77
C GLN A 27 4.48 13.66 -21.79
N ASN A 28 3.23 13.87 -22.22
CA ASN A 28 2.64 15.20 -22.35
C ASN A 28 1.82 15.69 -21.15
N ASP A 29 1.58 14.86 -20.12
CA ASP A 29 0.77 15.27 -18.95
C ASP A 29 1.60 15.63 -17.69
N ALA A 30 2.93 15.51 -17.73
CA ALA A 30 3.79 15.97 -16.64
C ALA A 30 3.99 17.50 -16.61
N THR A 31 3.66 18.21 -17.70
CA THR A 31 3.79 19.67 -17.82
C THR A 31 2.57 20.45 -17.33
N SER A 32 1.45 19.79 -17.01
CA SER A 32 0.21 20.47 -16.59
C SER A 32 0.03 20.58 -15.06
N ASN A 33 0.83 19.88 -14.25
CA ASN A 33 0.65 19.81 -12.79
C ASN A 33 1.57 20.72 -11.95
N LEU A 34 2.31 21.65 -12.56
CA LEU A 34 3.14 22.64 -11.84
C LEU A 34 2.43 23.96 -11.53
N LYS A 35 1.17 24.13 -11.96
CA LYS A 35 0.35 25.31 -11.61
C LYS A 35 -0.53 25.05 -10.39
N SER A 36 0.07 24.91 -9.21
CA SER A 36 -0.65 25.20 -7.96
C SER A 36 0.03 26.37 -7.27
N ASN A 37 -0.47 27.58 -7.57
CA ASN A 37 -0.09 28.82 -6.90
C ASN A 37 -0.32 28.70 -5.39
N ILE A 38 0.73 28.39 -4.63
CA ILE A 38 0.71 28.47 -3.17
C ILE A 38 1.00 29.94 -2.80
N LYS A 39 -0.06 30.75 -2.71
CA LYS A 39 0.03 32.08 -2.08
C LYS A 39 0.40 31.88 -0.60
N LYS A 40 1.68 32.07 -0.26
CA LYS A 40 2.17 32.24 1.13
C LYS A 40 1.47 33.45 1.74
N GLY A 41 0.37 33.25 2.47
CA GLY A 41 -0.31 34.34 3.16
C GLY A 41 -1.77 34.08 3.52
N MET A 42 -2.45 33.14 2.86
CA MET A 42 -3.80 32.74 3.24
C MET A 42 -3.73 31.48 4.11
N PHE A 43 -4.19 31.57 5.36
CA PHE A 43 -4.34 30.38 6.22
C PHE A 43 -5.20 29.36 5.47
N ARG A 44 -4.54 28.30 4.97
CA ARG A 44 -5.19 27.25 4.19
C ARG A 44 -6.10 26.48 5.13
N THR A 45 -7.40 26.55 4.91
CA THR A 45 -8.36 25.82 5.73
C THR A 45 -8.17 24.31 5.56
N VAL A 46 -8.44 23.54 6.62
CA VAL A 46 -8.36 22.08 6.60
C VAL A 46 -9.22 21.50 5.47
N SER A 47 -10.39 22.11 5.20
CA SER A 47 -11.28 21.72 4.10
C SER A 47 -10.61 21.84 2.73
N GLN A 48 -9.81 22.89 2.50
CA GLN A 48 -9.09 23.07 1.22
C GLN A 48 -7.90 22.12 1.10
N LEU A 49 -7.21 21.82 2.19
CA LEU A 49 -6.19 20.76 2.22
C LEU A 49 -6.79 19.40 1.88
N TYR A 50 -7.91 19.03 2.53
CA TYR A 50 -8.60 17.78 2.30
C TYR A 50 -9.13 17.66 0.86
N LYS A 51 -9.71 18.73 0.30
CA LYS A 51 -10.19 18.74 -1.10
C LYS A 51 -9.05 18.45 -2.09
N GLU A 52 -7.90 19.07 -1.91
CA GLU A 52 -6.75 18.82 -2.80
C GLU A 52 -6.18 17.40 -2.64
N GLN A 53 -6.09 16.90 -1.41
CA GLN A 53 -5.68 15.52 -1.14
C GLN A 53 -6.66 14.51 -1.76
N LEU A 54 -7.96 14.72 -1.59
CA LEU A 54 -9.01 13.90 -2.18
C LEU A 54 -8.95 13.93 -3.71
N THR A 55 -8.72 15.10 -4.31
CA THR A 55 -8.60 15.23 -5.77
C THR A 55 -7.38 14.45 -6.28
N LYS A 56 -6.23 14.55 -5.60
CA LYS A 56 -5.03 13.76 -5.92
C LYS A 56 -5.33 12.26 -5.82
N LEU A 57 -5.95 11.82 -4.72
CA LEU A 57 -6.35 10.43 -4.55
C LEU A 57 -7.29 9.96 -5.66
N MET A 58 -8.30 10.75 -6.02
CA MET A 58 -9.23 10.42 -7.10
C MET A 58 -8.55 10.33 -8.46
N ASN A 59 -7.55 11.17 -8.73
CA ASN A 59 -6.76 11.07 -9.96
C ASN A 59 -5.91 9.79 -9.98
N THR A 60 -5.27 9.45 -8.86
CA THR A 60 -4.55 8.17 -8.73
C THR A 60 -5.49 6.97 -8.92
N LEU A 61 -6.66 6.98 -8.29
CA LEU A 61 -7.65 5.92 -8.41
C LEU A 61 -8.19 5.78 -9.84
N LYS A 62 -8.45 6.89 -10.54
CA LYS A 62 -8.90 6.86 -11.95
C LYS A 62 -7.87 6.27 -12.90
N ASN A 63 -6.59 6.40 -12.58
CA ASN A 63 -5.48 5.90 -13.40
C ASN A 63 -5.07 4.45 -13.05
N THR A 64 -5.79 3.81 -12.14
CA THR A 64 -5.56 2.40 -11.75
C THR A 64 -6.73 1.52 -12.22
N ASN A 65 -6.60 0.20 -12.08
CA ASN A 65 -7.71 -0.73 -12.32
C ASN A 65 -8.49 -0.96 -11.01
N PRO A 66 -9.69 -0.36 -10.83
CA PRO A 66 -10.40 -0.40 -9.56
C PRO A 66 -11.13 -1.73 -9.37
N ASN A 67 -10.96 -2.34 -8.20
CA ASN A 67 -11.75 -3.48 -7.74
C ASN A 67 -12.73 -3.01 -6.66
N PHE A 68 -14.03 -3.24 -6.85
CA PHE A 68 -15.08 -2.77 -5.95
C PHE A 68 -15.60 -3.88 -5.05
N VAL A 69 -15.54 -3.66 -3.73
CA VAL A 69 -16.25 -4.45 -2.73
C VAL A 69 -17.26 -3.53 -2.05
N ARG A 70 -18.55 -3.79 -2.25
CA ARG A 70 -19.65 -2.97 -1.68
C ARG A 70 -20.19 -3.63 -0.42
N CYS A 71 -19.90 -3.05 0.74
CA CYS A 71 -20.42 -3.52 2.02
C CYS A 71 -21.91 -3.14 2.15
N ILE A 72 -22.77 -4.11 2.45
CA ILE A 72 -24.20 -3.90 2.69
C ILE A 72 -24.48 -4.13 4.17
N LEU A 73 -25.12 -3.14 4.81
CA LEU A 73 -25.52 -3.22 6.20
C LEU A 73 -26.81 -4.05 6.32
N PRO A 74 -26.82 -5.20 7.03
CA PRO A 74 -28.00 -6.06 7.09
C PRO A 74 -29.13 -5.48 7.95
N ASN A 75 -28.84 -4.67 8.98
CA ASN A 75 -29.81 -4.02 9.85
C ASN A 75 -29.23 -2.75 10.51
N GLN A 76 -30.10 -1.82 10.94
CA GLN A 76 -29.68 -0.57 11.60
C GLN A 76 -29.30 -0.76 13.07
N GLU A 77 -29.78 -1.83 13.70
CA GLU A 77 -29.65 -1.98 15.15
C GLU A 77 -28.21 -2.20 15.63
N LYS A 78 -27.22 -2.42 14.73
CA LYS A 78 -25.77 -2.58 15.02
C LYS A 78 -25.40 -3.52 16.19
N LYS A 79 -26.39 -4.20 16.77
CA LYS A 79 -26.20 -5.19 17.79
C LYS A 79 -25.82 -6.45 17.04
N VAL A 80 -24.59 -6.88 17.30
CA VAL A 80 -24.00 -8.17 16.92
C VAL A 80 -24.95 -9.36 17.20
N ARG A 81 -26.00 -9.11 18.00
CA ARG A 81 -27.03 -10.01 18.54
C ARG A 81 -27.89 -10.63 17.45
N LYS A 82 -28.11 -9.93 16.34
CA LYS A 82 -28.95 -10.42 15.24
C LYS A 82 -28.15 -10.75 13.98
N ALA A 83 -27.04 -11.48 14.10
CA ALA A 83 -26.39 -12.09 12.94
C ALA A 83 -27.39 -13.04 12.25
N GLY A 84 -27.58 -12.90 10.93
CA GLY A 84 -28.59 -13.65 10.17
C GLY A 84 -29.95 -12.95 10.01
N VAL A 85 -30.22 -11.86 10.77
CA VAL A 85 -31.45 -11.06 10.55
C VAL A 85 -31.15 -9.94 9.56
N ILE A 86 -31.71 -10.09 8.37
CA ILE A 86 -31.68 -9.09 7.31
C ILE A 86 -32.97 -8.28 7.38
N TYR A 87 -32.84 -6.97 7.52
CA TYR A 87 -33.97 -6.06 7.38
C TYR A 87 -34.15 -5.69 5.91
N SER A 88 -35.09 -6.35 5.25
CA SER A 88 -35.28 -6.28 3.80
C SER A 88 -35.46 -4.85 3.26
N PRO A 89 -36.27 -3.96 3.85
CA PRO A 89 -36.42 -2.59 3.34
C PRO A 89 -35.09 -1.82 3.28
N LEU A 90 -34.28 -1.91 4.35
CA LEU A 90 -32.97 -1.26 4.41
C LEU A 90 -31.96 -1.83 3.42
N VAL A 91 -31.94 -3.15 3.23
CA VAL A 91 -31.03 -3.77 2.26
C VAL A 91 -31.48 -3.45 0.84
N LEU A 92 -32.78 -3.47 0.54
CA LEU A 92 -33.32 -3.08 -0.75
C LEU A 92 -32.96 -1.63 -1.10
N ASP A 93 -33.11 -0.70 -0.15
CA ASP A 93 -32.73 0.70 -0.35
C ASP A 93 -31.23 0.85 -0.59
N GLN A 94 -30.37 0.14 0.16
CA GLN A 94 -28.93 0.15 -0.08
C GLN A 94 -28.56 -0.41 -1.46
N LEU A 95 -29.18 -1.51 -1.90
CA LEU A 95 -28.90 -2.10 -3.21
C LEU A 95 -29.32 -1.16 -4.36
N LYS A 96 -30.43 -0.43 -4.19
CA LYS A 96 -30.90 0.60 -5.13
C LYS A 96 -29.97 1.82 -5.13
N CYS A 97 -29.71 2.43 -3.97
CA CYS A 97 -28.88 3.64 -3.86
C CYS A 97 -27.43 3.41 -4.27
N ASN A 98 -26.88 2.22 -3.99
CA ASN A 98 -25.54 1.87 -4.45
C ASN A 98 -25.50 1.57 -5.96
N GLY A 99 -26.65 1.37 -6.62
CA GLY A 99 -26.73 1.00 -8.04
C GLY A 99 -26.18 -0.41 -8.31
N VAL A 100 -26.45 -1.36 -7.41
CA VAL A 100 -25.98 -2.76 -7.55
C VAL A 100 -26.73 -3.46 -8.68
N LEU A 101 -28.03 -3.18 -8.84
CA LEU A 101 -28.86 -3.77 -9.90
C LEU A 101 -28.38 -3.34 -11.30
N GLU A 102 -28.09 -2.06 -11.48
CA GLU A 102 -27.52 -1.51 -12.72
C GLU A 102 -26.14 -2.08 -12.99
N GLY A 103 -25.29 -2.17 -11.95
CA GLY A 103 -23.97 -2.80 -12.05
C GLY A 103 -24.06 -4.26 -12.53
N ILE A 104 -24.96 -5.06 -11.96
CA ILE A 104 -25.20 -6.44 -12.40
C ILE A 104 -25.75 -6.48 -13.83
N ARG A 105 -26.71 -5.61 -14.17
CA ARG A 105 -27.31 -5.54 -15.52
C ARG A 105 -26.25 -5.21 -16.57
N ILE A 106 -25.33 -4.27 -16.29
CA ILE A 106 -24.20 -3.94 -17.17
C ILE A 106 -23.25 -5.13 -17.30
N CYS A 107 -22.90 -5.80 -16.20
CA CYS A 107 -22.03 -6.98 -16.25
C CYS A 107 -22.68 -8.16 -17.01
N ARG A 108 -24.00 -8.32 -16.92
CA ARG A 108 -24.74 -9.39 -17.62
C ARG A 108 -24.95 -9.09 -19.09
N ASN A 109 -25.21 -7.84 -19.47
CA ASN A 109 -25.43 -7.46 -20.87
C ASN A 109 -24.10 -7.20 -21.61
N GLY A 110 -23.10 -6.73 -20.88
CA GLY A 110 -21.78 -6.40 -21.41
C GLY A 110 -20.76 -7.54 -21.35
N PHE A 111 -19.49 -7.16 -21.54
CA PHE A 111 -18.34 -8.05 -21.60
C PHE A 111 -17.28 -7.57 -20.58
N PRO A 112 -17.37 -8.02 -19.31
CA PRO A 112 -16.55 -7.49 -18.22
C PRO A 112 -15.05 -7.82 -18.37
N ASN A 113 -14.74 -8.96 -19.00
CA ASN A 113 -13.37 -9.43 -19.15
C ASN A 113 -12.74 -8.87 -20.43
N ARG A 114 -11.51 -8.35 -20.35
CA ARG A 114 -10.82 -7.65 -21.45
C ARG A 114 -9.37 -8.09 -21.52
N ILE A 115 -8.93 -8.66 -22.63
CA ILE A 115 -7.57 -9.16 -22.82
C ILE A 115 -6.99 -8.60 -24.11
N LEU A 116 -5.70 -8.23 -24.11
CA LEU A 116 -4.98 -7.83 -25.31
C LEU A 116 -4.80 -9.02 -26.27
N PHE A 117 -4.80 -8.79 -27.58
CA PHE A 117 -4.70 -9.92 -28.53
C PHE A 117 -3.42 -10.74 -28.37
N GLN A 118 -2.29 -10.09 -28.16
CA GLN A 118 -1.00 -10.77 -27.97
C GLN A 118 -1.01 -11.62 -26.70
N GLU A 119 -1.57 -11.10 -25.60
CA GLU A 119 -1.69 -11.82 -24.33
C GLU A 119 -2.62 -13.03 -24.46
N PHE A 120 -3.78 -12.86 -25.11
CA PHE A 120 -4.71 -13.97 -25.36
C PHE A 120 -4.06 -15.07 -26.19
N ARG A 121 -3.33 -14.69 -27.26
CA ARG A 121 -2.58 -15.63 -28.09
C ARG A 121 -1.56 -16.38 -27.25
N GLN A 122 -0.62 -15.67 -26.62
CA GLN A 122 0.46 -16.29 -25.84
C GLN A 122 -0.08 -17.24 -24.76
N ARG A 123 -1.21 -16.90 -24.16
CA ARG A 123 -1.81 -17.66 -23.07
C ARG A 123 -2.55 -18.90 -23.54
N TYR A 124 -3.35 -18.80 -24.59
CA TYR A 124 -4.28 -19.86 -25.02
C TYR A 124 -3.88 -20.58 -26.32
N GLU A 125 -2.77 -20.22 -26.98
CA GLU A 125 -2.29 -20.88 -28.22
C GLU A 125 -2.04 -22.37 -28.03
N ILE A 126 -1.71 -22.80 -26.80
CA ILE A 126 -1.58 -24.22 -26.44
C ILE A 126 -2.86 -25.04 -26.65
N LEU A 127 -4.03 -24.40 -26.60
CA LEU A 127 -5.33 -25.05 -26.83
C LEU A 127 -5.60 -25.28 -28.32
N CYS A 128 -4.94 -24.53 -29.19
CA CYS A 128 -5.16 -24.53 -30.64
C CYS A 128 -3.89 -24.98 -31.38
N PRO A 129 -3.39 -26.21 -31.17
CA PRO A 129 -2.20 -26.68 -31.85
C PRO A 129 -2.46 -26.68 -33.37
N ASN A 130 -1.56 -26.07 -34.13
CA ASN A 130 -1.58 -25.96 -35.61
C ASN A 130 -2.59 -24.97 -36.22
N ALA A 131 -3.42 -24.27 -35.43
CA ALA A 131 -4.34 -23.26 -35.96
C ALA A 131 -3.63 -21.98 -36.47
N ILE A 132 -2.44 -21.71 -35.93
CA ILE A 132 -1.61 -20.57 -36.30
C ILE A 132 -0.36 -21.08 -37.02
N SER A 133 -0.07 -20.52 -38.20
CA SER A 133 1.16 -20.80 -38.94
C SER A 133 2.39 -20.31 -38.15
N THR A 134 3.53 -20.98 -38.33
CA THR A 134 4.81 -20.56 -37.71
C THR A 134 5.34 -19.22 -38.23
N GLU A 135 4.80 -18.73 -39.35
CA GLU A 135 5.11 -17.41 -39.90
C GLU A 135 4.48 -16.27 -39.08
N PHE A 136 5.12 -15.11 -39.09
CA PHE A 136 4.64 -13.94 -38.37
C PHE A 136 3.24 -13.53 -38.85
N MET A 137 2.28 -13.54 -37.92
CA MET A 137 0.89 -13.19 -38.16
C MET A 137 0.45 -12.10 -37.20
N ASP A 138 -0.35 -11.15 -37.70
CA ASP A 138 -0.98 -10.12 -36.87
C ASP A 138 -1.75 -10.76 -35.71
N SER A 139 -1.58 -10.20 -34.51
CA SER A 139 -2.17 -10.75 -33.29
C SER A 139 -3.70 -10.77 -33.34
N LYS A 140 -4.32 -9.76 -33.97
CA LYS A 140 -5.79 -9.75 -34.13
C LYS A 140 -6.27 -10.86 -35.07
N ALA A 141 -5.55 -11.09 -36.16
CA ALA A 141 -5.86 -12.17 -37.10
C ALA A 141 -5.64 -13.56 -36.47
N ALA A 142 -4.55 -13.73 -35.70
CA ALA A 142 -4.26 -14.97 -34.98
C ALA A 142 -5.36 -15.28 -33.95
N VAL A 143 -5.78 -14.29 -33.15
CA VAL A 143 -6.87 -14.47 -32.18
C VAL A 143 -8.19 -14.83 -32.86
N LYS A 144 -8.51 -14.25 -34.02
CA LYS A 144 -9.69 -14.65 -34.80
C LYS A 144 -9.66 -16.13 -35.19
N LYS A 145 -8.52 -16.62 -35.69
CA LYS A 145 -8.35 -18.05 -36.03
C LYS A 145 -8.43 -18.95 -34.80
N MET A 146 -7.81 -18.55 -33.69
CA MET A 146 -7.89 -19.30 -32.43
C MET A 146 -9.33 -19.42 -31.94
N ILE A 147 -10.13 -18.36 -32.02
CA ILE A 147 -11.53 -18.39 -31.60
C ILE A 147 -12.37 -19.29 -32.50
N GLN A 148 -12.07 -19.33 -33.80
CA GLN A 148 -12.71 -20.24 -34.74
C GLN A 148 -12.37 -21.70 -34.40
N GLU A 149 -11.11 -22.00 -34.08
CA GLU A 149 -10.67 -23.34 -33.68
C GLU A 149 -11.22 -23.76 -32.31
N LEU A 150 -11.36 -22.80 -31.38
CA LEU A 150 -11.99 -23.03 -30.07
C LEU A 150 -13.53 -23.16 -30.15
N GLU A 151 -14.11 -22.96 -31.34
CA GLU A 151 -15.56 -23.03 -31.60
C GLU A 151 -16.41 -22.23 -30.59
N LEU A 152 -15.91 -21.05 -30.17
CA LEU A 152 -16.63 -20.20 -29.22
C LEU A 152 -17.83 -19.52 -29.90
N ASP A 153 -19.00 -19.57 -29.28
CA ASP A 153 -20.19 -18.84 -29.74
C ASP A 153 -19.90 -17.33 -29.81
N GLU A 154 -20.25 -16.72 -30.94
CA GLU A 154 -20.13 -15.29 -31.15
C GLU A 154 -20.80 -14.49 -30.04
N ASN A 155 -21.88 -14.95 -29.41
CA ASN A 155 -22.52 -14.23 -28.31
C ASN A 155 -21.66 -14.08 -27.05
N LEU A 156 -20.64 -14.93 -26.88
CA LEU A 156 -19.79 -15.00 -25.69
C LEU A 156 -18.61 -14.03 -25.73
N TYR A 157 -18.26 -13.50 -26.90
CA TYR A 157 -17.14 -12.58 -27.07
C TYR A 157 -17.43 -11.42 -28.02
N ARG A 158 -16.62 -10.36 -27.96
CA ARG A 158 -16.57 -9.30 -28.98
C ARG A 158 -15.12 -8.94 -29.27
N ILE A 159 -14.77 -8.85 -30.55
CA ILE A 159 -13.42 -8.48 -30.98
C ILE A 159 -13.37 -6.97 -31.17
N GLY A 160 -12.54 -6.29 -30.37
CA GLY A 160 -12.30 -4.86 -30.48
C GLY A 160 -11.19 -4.49 -31.46
N LEU A 161 -10.62 -3.30 -31.27
CA LEU A 161 -9.50 -2.80 -32.08
C LEU A 161 -8.15 -3.34 -31.61
N THR A 162 -7.92 -3.39 -30.29
CA THR A 162 -6.66 -3.83 -29.66
C THR A 162 -6.86 -4.98 -28.65
N LYS A 163 -8.11 -5.19 -28.22
CA LYS A 163 -8.48 -6.14 -27.17
C LYS A 163 -9.66 -6.99 -27.61
N ILE A 164 -9.73 -8.20 -27.06
CA ILE A 164 -10.92 -9.03 -27.08
C ILE A 164 -11.67 -8.90 -25.75
N PHE A 165 -12.99 -8.93 -25.84
CA PHE A 165 -13.89 -8.81 -24.71
C PHE A 165 -14.69 -10.10 -24.54
N PHE A 166 -14.77 -10.62 -23.32
CA PHE A 166 -15.49 -11.86 -23.00
C PHE A 166 -16.60 -11.62 -21.99
N ARG A 167 -17.66 -12.42 -22.09
CA ARG A 167 -18.66 -12.55 -21.03
C ARG A 167 -18.05 -13.22 -19.79
N SER A 168 -18.74 -13.07 -18.66
CA SER A 168 -18.35 -13.76 -17.43
C SER A 168 -18.38 -15.28 -17.62
N GLY A 169 -17.44 -16.00 -17.01
CA GLY A 169 -17.33 -17.47 -17.06
C GLY A 169 -16.50 -18.03 -18.22
N VAL A 170 -16.46 -17.37 -19.38
CA VAL A 170 -15.77 -17.89 -20.59
C VAL A 170 -14.27 -18.09 -20.34
N LEU A 171 -13.60 -17.11 -19.75
CA LEU A 171 -12.17 -17.22 -19.43
C LEU A 171 -11.88 -18.30 -18.38
N GLY A 172 -12.78 -18.50 -17.42
CA GLY A 172 -12.63 -19.57 -16.42
C GLY A 172 -12.61 -20.94 -17.10
N HIS A 173 -13.53 -21.16 -18.03
CA HIS A 173 -13.57 -22.40 -18.82
C HIS A 173 -12.30 -22.60 -19.67
N LEU A 174 -11.81 -21.53 -20.34
CA LEU A 174 -10.57 -21.60 -21.12
C LEU A 174 -9.33 -21.87 -20.25
N GLU A 175 -9.26 -21.36 -19.02
CA GLU A 175 -8.18 -21.69 -18.08
C GLU A 175 -8.26 -23.15 -17.62
N GLU A 176 -9.45 -23.67 -17.33
CA GLU A 176 -9.62 -25.08 -16.95
C GLU A 176 -9.12 -26.04 -18.04
N GLU A 177 -9.52 -25.81 -19.30
CA GLU A 177 -9.04 -26.59 -20.46
C GLU A 177 -7.52 -26.47 -20.64
N ARG A 178 -6.98 -25.27 -20.42
CA ARG A 178 -5.54 -25.01 -20.52
C ARG A 178 -4.76 -25.74 -19.43
N ASP A 179 -5.24 -25.71 -18.20
CA ASP A 179 -4.62 -26.38 -17.06
C ASP A 179 -4.60 -27.91 -17.24
N LEU A 180 -5.65 -28.49 -17.83
CA LEU A 180 -5.67 -29.91 -18.18
C LEU A 180 -4.56 -30.24 -19.20
N LYS A 181 -4.41 -29.47 -20.27
CA LYS A 181 -3.33 -29.67 -21.27
C LYS A 181 -1.94 -29.45 -20.69
N LEU A 182 -1.77 -28.43 -19.86
CA LEU A 182 -0.51 -28.15 -19.19
C LEU A 182 -0.14 -29.26 -18.21
N THR A 183 -1.10 -29.86 -17.52
CA THR A 183 -0.85 -30.93 -16.54
C THR A 183 -0.17 -32.14 -17.19
N ASP A 184 -0.60 -32.54 -18.40
CA ASP A 184 0.03 -33.65 -19.14
C ASP A 184 1.48 -33.35 -19.50
N ILE A 185 1.74 -32.15 -20.06
CA ILE A 185 3.08 -31.70 -20.44
C ILE A 185 3.99 -31.57 -19.22
N MET A 186 3.47 -30.96 -18.14
CA MET A 186 4.21 -30.78 -16.89
C MET A 186 4.56 -32.12 -16.26
N THR A 187 3.66 -33.11 -16.32
CA THR A 187 3.95 -34.47 -15.80
C THR A 187 5.08 -35.13 -16.59
N GLN A 188 5.09 -35.00 -17.93
CA GLN A 188 6.18 -35.51 -18.77
C GLN A 188 7.51 -34.80 -18.49
N LEU A 189 7.49 -33.46 -18.40
CA LEU A 189 8.67 -32.67 -18.05
C LEU A 189 9.23 -33.07 -16.68
N GLN A 190 8.36 -33.20 -15.68
CA GLN A 190 8.75 -33.64 -14.34
C GLN A 190 9.36 -35.04 -14.36
N ALA A 191 8.79 -35.98 -15.11
CA ALA A 191 9.34 -37.33 -15.26
C ALA A 191 10.75 -37.31 -15.88
N LEU A 192 10.96 -36.49 -16.93
CA LEU A 192 12.28 -36.31 -17.55
C LEU A 192 13.30 -35.70 -16.58
N CYS A 193 12.94 -34.60 -15.90
CA CYS A 193 13.78 -33.93 -14.92
C CYS A 193 14.17 -34.87 -13.76
N ARG A 194 13.20 -35.60 -13.21
CA ARG A 194 13.44 -36.61 -12.18
C ARG A 194 14.34 -37.74 -12.70
N GLY A 195 14.14 -38.18 -13.94
CA GLY A 195 14.98 -39.18 -14.60
C GLY A 195 16.44 -38.73 -14.76
N VAL A 196 16.67 -37.49 -15.21
CA VAL A 196 18.02 -36.90 -15.34
C VAL A 196 18.71 -36.79 -13.97
N LEU A 197 18.00 -36.29 -12.96
CA LEU A 197 18.53 -36.17 -11.60
C LEU A 197 18.87 -37.54 -11.01
N ALA A 198 17.98 -38.53 -11.18
CA ALA A 198 18.19 -39.90 -10.71
C ALA A 198 19.44 -40.53 -11.36
N ARG A 199 19.60 -40.40 -12.68
CA ARG A 199 20.79 -40.91 -13.39
C ARG A 199 22.08 -40.21 -12.95
N LYS A 200 22.06 -38.89 -12.75
CA LYS A 200 23.22 -38.14 -12.24
C LYS A 200 23.59 -38.57 -10.82
N ASN A 201 22.60 -38.76 -9.95
CA ASN A 201 22.83 -39.25 -8.59
C ASN A 201 23.33 -40.69 -8.57
N TYR A 202 22.81 -41.55 -9.45
CA TYR A 202 23.27 -42.92 -9.61
C TYR A 202 24.73 -42.98 -10.08
N GLN A 203 25.11 -42.18 -11.08
CA GLN A 203 26.50 -42.06 -11.52
C GLN A 203 27.43 -41.57 -10.41
N ARG A 204 27.01 -40.55 -9.64
CA ARG A 204 27.74 -40.11 -8.45
C ARG A 204 27.91 -41.24 -7.43
N ARG A 205 26.88 -42.05 -7.21
CA ARG A 205 26.95 -43.20 -6.28
C ARG A 205 27.88 -44.29 -6.77
N ILE A 206 27.88 -44.60 -8.08
CA ILE A 206 28.85 -45.54 -8.67
C ILE A 206 30.28 -45.02 -8.50
N GLN A 207 30.51 -43.75 -8.80
CA GLN A 207 31.83 -43.13 -8.62
C GLN A 207 32.28 -43.19 -7.16
N GLN A 208 31.39 -42.90 -6.20
CA GLN A 208 31.65 -43.06 -4.78
C GLN A 208 31.98 -44.52 -4.41
N LEU A 209 31.22 -45.50 -4.89
CA LEU A 209 31.48 -46.91 -4.62
C LEU A 209 32.84 -47.36 -5.18
N ASN A 210 33.19 -46.93 -6.38
CA ASN A 210 34.48 -47.21 -6.99
C ASN A 210 35.61 -46.54 -6.19
N ALA A 211 35.45 -45.28 -5.79
CA ALA A 211 36.40 -44.58 -4.94
C ALA A 211 36.57 -45.29 -3.59
N ILE A 212 35.47 -45.72 -2.95
CA ILE A 212 35.51 -46.50 -1.69
C ILE A 212 36.29 -47.79 -1.89
N ARG A 213 36.07 -48.55 -2.97
CA ARG A 213 36.82 -49.78 -3.26
C ARG A 213 38.32 -49.52 -3.43
N VAL A 214 38.69 -48.46 -4.14
CA VAL A 214 40.10 -48.05 -4.31
C VAL A 214 40.70 -47.63 -2.96
N LEU A 215 40.00 -46.81 -2.18
CA LEU A 215 40.44 -46.38 -0.84
C LEU A 215 40.58 -47.56 0.12
N GLN A 216 39.65 -48.51 0.11
CA GLN A 216 39.74 -49.73 0.92
C GLN A 216 40.94 -50.59 0.51
N ARG A 217 41.17 -50.77 -0.80
CA ARG A 217 42.33 -51.50 -1.31
C ARG A 217 43.65 -50.82 -0.90
N ASN A 218 43.75 -49.50 -1.10
CA ASN A 218 44.94 -48.72 -0.76
C ASN A 218 45.15 -48.66 0.76
N GLY A 219 44.09 -48.51 1.55
CA GLY A 219 44.15 -48.53 3.01
C GLY A 219 44.65 -49.88 3.53
N ARG A 220 44.16 -51.00 2.99
CA ARG A 220 44.67 -52.34 3.31
C ARG A 220 46.14 -52.51 2.91
N ALA A 221 46.55 -52.01 1.75
CA ALA A 221 47.95 -52.05 1.31
C ALA A 221 48.86 -51.22 2.23
N LEU A 222 48.43 -50.01 2.61
CA LEU A 222 49.14 -49.15 3.56
C LEU A 222 49.29 -49.83 4.92
N MET A 223 48.23 -50.46 5.44
CA MET A 223 48.30 -51.20 6.71
C MET A 223 49.33 -52.33 6.67
N LYS A 224 49.49 -53.02 5.52
CA LYS A 224 50.54 -54.03 5.33
C LYS A 224 51.95 -53.43 5.26
N ILE A 225 52.10 -52.29 4.60
CA ILE A 225 53.42 -51.71 4.25
C ILE A 225 53.94 -50.73 5.32
N ARG A 226 53.08 -50.10 6.12
CA ARG A 226 53.46 -49.04 7.08
C ARG A 226 54.52 -49.47 8.10
N ASN A 227 54.48 -50.73 8.53
CA ASN A 227 55.43 -51.28 9.51
C ASN A 227 56.70 -51.85 8.84
N TRP A 228 56.77 -51.89 7.51
CA TRP A 228 57.92 -52.41 6.77
C TRP A 228 59.11 -51.44 6.83
N LYS A 229 60.28 -51.94 7.23
CA LYS A 229 61.48 -51.11 7.44
C LYS A 229 61.92 -50.35 6.18
N TRP A 230 61.85 -50.98 5.00
CA TRP A 230 62.18 -50.35 3.71
C TRP A 230 61.26 -49.20 3.33
N TRP A 231 59.95 -49.30 3.66
CA TRP A 231 59.00 -48.22 3.43
C TRP A 231 59.36 -46.96 4.22
N ARG A 232 59.76 -47.10 5.49
CA ARG A 232 60.20 -45.98 6.33
C ARG A 232 61.42 -45.25 5.75
N LEU A 233 62.40 -46.01 5.25
CA LEU A 233 63.58 -45.46 4.59
C LEU A 233 63.19 -44.70 3.31
N PHE A 234 62.38 -45.33 2.45
CA PHE A 234 61.89 -44.72 1.21
C PHE A 234 61.14 -43.41 1.45
N THR A 235 60.24 -43.35 2.45
CA THR A 235 59.50 -42.12 2.78
C THR A 235 60.39 -40.97 3.25
N LYS A 236 61.56 -41.24 3.84
CA LYS A 236 62.52 -40.20 4.24
C LYS A 236 63.37 -39.71 3.07
N ILE A 237 63.71 -40.60 2.13
CA ILE A 237 64.57 -40.27 0.98
C ILE A 237 63.77 -39.61 -0.15
N LYS A 238 62.55 -40.06 -0.43
CA LYS A 238 61.74 -39.59 -1.56
C LYS A 238 61.56 -38.06 -1.64
N PRO A 239 61.32 -37.31 -0.55
CA PRO A 239 61.21 -35.84 -0.60
C PRO A 239 62.49 -35.13 -1.04
N LEU A 240 63.66 -35.75 -0.87
CA LEU A 240 64.96 -35.18 -1.26
C LEU A 240 65.20 -35.27 -2.78
N LEU A 241 64.41 -36.10 -3.49
CA LEU A 241 64.46 -36.28 -4.95
C LEU A 241 63.45 -35.35 -5.65
N HIS A 242 63.55 -34.05 -5.38
CA HIS A 242 62.50 -33.06 -5.67
C HIS A 242 62.39 -32.63 -7.15
N VAL A 243 63.43 -32.85 -7.96
CA VAL A 243 63.61 -32.24 -9.30
C VAL A 243 62.50 -32.60 -10.30
N ALA A 244 62.12 -33.87 -10.42
CA ALA A 244 61.09 -34.29 -11.37
C ALA A 244 59.66 -33.82 -11.02
N ARG A 245 59.42 -33.45 -9.74
CA ARG A 245 58.11 -32.98 -9.27
C ARG A 245 57.93 -31.48 -9.52
N GLN A 246 59.02 -30.72 -9.57
CA GLN A 246 58.99 -29.27 -9.79
C GLN A 246 58.54 -28.91 -11.21
N ASP A 247 58.95 -29.68 -12.22
CA ASP A 247 58.55 -29.42 -13.62
C ASP A 247 57.04 -29.61 -13.85
N ASP A 248 56.45 -30.66 -13.26
CA ASP A 248 55.01 -30.91 -13.35
C ASP A 248 54.21 -29.88 -12.55
N GLU A 249 54.67 -29.49 -11.36
CA GLU A 249 54.06 -28.43 -10.56
C GLU A 249 54.14 -27.07 -11.27
N LEU A 250 55.27 -26.77 -11.93
CA LEU A 250 55.46 -25.54 -12.69
C LEU A 250 54.55 -25.48 -13.93
N LYS A 251 54.38 -26.59 -14.65
CA LYS A 251 53.42 -26.69 -15.77
C LYS A 251 51.98 -26.49 -15.31
N GLN A 252 51.56 -27.15 -14.23
CA GLN A 252 50.22 -26.98 -13.66
C GLN A 252 49.96 -25.54 -13.23
N LYS A 253 50.96 -24.91 -12.60
CA LYS A 253 50.88 -23.50 -12.20
C LYS A 253 50.81 -22.57 -13.41
N GLN A 254 51.55 -22.87 -14.48
CA GLN A 254 51.50 -22.09 -15.71
C GLN A 254 50.11 -22.17 -16.36
N GLU A 255 49.52 -23.35 -16.49
CA GLU A 255 48.15 -23.52 -17.02
C GLU A 255 47.09 -22.82 -16.14
N GLU A 256 47.25 -22.86 -14.81
CA GLU A 256 46.39 -22.14 -13.88
C GLU A 256 46.49 -20.62 -14.08
N VAL A 257 47.70 -20.09 -14.22
CA VAL A 257 47.96 -18.68 -14.50
C VAL A 257 47.34 -18.27 -15.83
N ASP A 258 47.48 -19.07 -16.89
CA ASP A 258 46.96 -18.74 -18.20
C ASP A 258 45.42 -18.78 -18.24
N ARG A 259 44.79 -19.76 -17.57
CA ARG A 259 43.33 -19.77 -17.37
C ARG A 259 42.86 -18.52 -16.64
N LEU A 260 43.49 -18.17 -15.51
CA LEU A 260 43.13 -16.99 -14.72
C LEU A 260 43.30 -15.70 -15.51
N LYS A 261 44.35 -15.58 -16.34
CA LYS A 261 44.53 -14.44 -17.24
C LYS A 261 43.39 -14.29 -18.24
N THR A 262 42.95 -15.39 -18.87
CA THR A 262 41.83 -15.34 -19.83
C THR A 262 40.51 -14.94 -19.17
N GLU A 263 40.22 -15.50 -17.98
CA GLU A 263 39.01 -15.15 -17.23
C GLU A 263 39.06 -13.69 -16.76
N MET A 264 40.21 -13.25 -16.24
CA MET A 264 40.43 -11.86 -15.83
C MET A 264 40.26 -10.89 -17.01
N GLY A 265 40.79 -11.22 -18.18
CA GLY A 265 40.61 -10.43 -19.40
C GLY A 265 39.13 -10.27 -19.78
N SER A 266 38.36 -11.37 -19.77
CA SER A 266 36.91 -11.32 -20.05
C SER A 266 36.13 -10.47 -19.04
N ARG A 267 36.49 -10.55 -17.74
CA ARG A 267 35.88 -9.75 -16.68
C ARG A 267 36.24 -8.27 -16.81
N ILE A 268 37.48 -7.94 -17.19
CA ILE A 268 37.89 -6.54 -17.43
C ILE A 268 37.04 -5.93 -18.54
N ILE A 269 36.80 -6.65 -19.64
CA ILE A 269 35.94 -6.17 -20.74
C ILE A 269 34.51 -5.92 -20.25
N GLN A 270 33.93 -6.86 -19.50
CA GLN A 270 32.58 -6.68 -18.94
C GLN A 270 32.50 -5.49 -17.98
N VAL A 271 33.52 -5.28 -17.14
CA VAL A 271 33.57 -4.12 -16.24
C VAL A 271 33.65 -2.82 -17.04
N GLN A 272 34.48 -2.76 -18.08
CA GLN A 272 34.58 -1.59 -18.96
C GLN A 272 33.26 -1.28 -19.67
N GLU A 273 32.55 -2.28 -20.20
CA GLU A 273 31.24 -2.10 -20.82
C GLU A 273 30.20 -1.56 -19.82
N MET A 274 30.22 -2.05 -18.58
CA MET A 274 29.32 -1.60 -17.53
C MET A 274 29.65 -0.19 -17.03
N GLU A 275 30.95 0.16 -16.94
CA GLU A 275 31.41 1.51 -16.62
C GLU A 275 30.98 2.52 -17.69
N GLN A 276 31.11 2.17 -18.97
CA GLN A 276 30.63 3.02 -20.08
C GLN A 276 29.11 3.25 -20.00
N LYS A 277 28.31 2.19 -19.75
CA LYS A 277 26.86 2.34 -19.55
C LYS A 277 26.53 3.23 -18.35
N LEU A 278 27.28 3.09 -17.26
CA LEU A 278 27.09 3.91 -16.07
C LEU A 278 27.43 5.39 -16.33
N GLN A 279 28.48 5.68 -17.10
CA GLN A 279 28.83 7.04 -17.52
C GLN A 279 27.72 7.65 -18.39
N LEU A 280 27.18 6.92 -19.36
CA LEU A 280 26.06 7.38 -20.19
C LEU A 280 24.83 7.71 -19.33
N LEU A 281 24.45 6.82 -18.42
CA LEU A 281 23.33 7.07 -17.49
C LEU A 281 23.59 8.25 -16.55
N GLN A 282 24.84 8.46 -16.13
CA GLN A 282 25.21 9.63 -15.33
C GLN A 282 25.08 10.93 -16.12
N GLN A 283 25.47 10.94 -17.40
CA GLN A 283 25.31 12.08 -18.30
C GLN A 283 23.83 12.39 -18.56
N GLU A 284 23.00 11.37 -18.78
CA GLU A 284 21.54 11.56 -18.92
C GLU A 284 20.94 12.13 -17.63
N ARG A 285 21.37 11.63 -16.47
CA ARG A 285 20.92 12.14 -15.17
C ARG A 285 21.36 13.58 -14.93
N SER A 286 22.60 13.95 -15.27
CA SER A 286 23.06 15.34 -15.12
C SER A 286 22.30 16.28 -16.04
N ALA A 287 22.08 15.89 -17.30
CA ALA A 287 21.27 16.67 -18.24
C ALA A 287 19.82 16.84 -17.76
N LEU A 288 19.22 15.79 -17.18
CA LEU A 288 17.89 15.88 -16.59
C LEU A 288 17.85 16.83 -15.37
N ASN A 289 18.88 16.76 -14.52
CA ASN A 289 19.00 17.67 -13.38
C ASN A 289 19.17 19.13 -13.81
N GLU A 290 19.98 19.40 -14.82
CA GLU A 290 20.15 20.74 -15.39
C GLU A 290 18.82 21.27 -15.98
N ARG A 291 18.06 20.42 -16.67
CA ARG A 291 16.70 20.80 -17.13
C ARG A 291 15.78 21.11 -15.96
N LEU A 292 15.84 20.34 -14.88
CA LEU A 292 15.04 20.58 -13.67
C LEU A 292 15.45 21.87 -12.96
N THR A 293 16.74 22.16 -12.83
CA THR A 293 17.22 23.41 -12.21
C THR A 293 16.79 24.60 -13.06
N HIS A 294 16.93 24.52 -14.38
CA HIS A 294 16.47 25.57 -15.28
C HIS A 294 14.96 25.79 -15.19
N LEU A 295 14.16 24.72 -15.18
CA LEU A 295 12.71 24.83 -14.97
C LEU A 295 12.36 25.45 -13.61
N ASN A 296 13.10 25.12 -12.55
CA ASN A 296 12.91 25.73 -11.24
C ASN A 296 13.26 27.23 -11.23
N GLU A 297 14.34 27.64 -11.89
CA GLU A 297 14.69 29.06 -12.06
C GLU A 297 13.59 29.82 -12.78
N VAL A 298 13.10 29.28 -13.91
CA VAL A 298 11.97 29.87 -14.65
C VAL A 298 10.73 29.96 -13.76
N LEU A 299 10.44 28.95 -12.95
CA LEU A 299 9.32 29.00 -12.01
C LEU A 299 9.49 30.11 -10.97
N VAL A 300 10.68 30.26 -10.39
CA VAL A 300 10.98 31.35 -9.44
C VAL A 300 10.82 32.72 -10.11
N GLU A 301 11.31 32.90 -11.34
CA GLU A 301 11.11 34.13 -12.11
C GLU A 301 9.63 34.41 -12.36
N THR A 302 8.84 33.39 -12.71
CA THR A 302 7.39 33.55 -12.91
C THR A 302 6.65 33.89 -11.61
N ASP A 303 7.08 33.34 -10.48
CA ASP A 303 6.54 33.66 -9.16
C ASP A 303 6.87 35.10 -8.75
N ASP A 304 8.10 35.55 -8.99
CA ASP A 304 8.52 36.93 -8.71
C ASP A 304 7.81 37.93 -9.62
N ASN A 305 7.63 37.61 -10.90
CA ASN A 305 6.82 38.41 -11.82
C ASN A 305 5.36 38.47 -11.36
N SER A 306 4.79 37.34 -10.90
CA SER A 306 3.44 37.29 -10.35
C SER A 306 3.31 38.14 -9.08
N ARG A 307 4.33 38.17 -8.20
CA ARG A 307 4.36 39.04 -7.03
C ARG A 307 4.44 40.51 -7.40
N ARG A 308 5.31 40.89 -8.35
CA ARG A 308 5.41 42.27 -8.87
C ARG A 308 4.09 42.74 -9.48
N ILE A 309 3.40 41.87 -10.21
CA ILE A 309 2.08 42.17 -10.76
C ILE A 309 1.05 42.32 -9.64
N GLN A 310 1.11 41.47 -8.60
CA GLN A 310 0.21 41.58 -7.46
C GLN A 310 0.44 42.88 -6.67
N THR A 311 1.69 43.27 -6.37
CA THR A 311 1.95 44.54 -5.66
C THR A 311 1.49 45.74 -6.48
N ARG A 312 1.74 45.74 -7.80
CA ARG A 312 1.27 46.79 -8.69
C ARG A 312 -0.25 46.84 -8.78
N LYS A 313 -0.90 45.68 -8.73
CA LYS A 313 -2.37 45.59 -8.65
C LYS A 313 -2.86 46.23 -7.34
N ASP A 314 -2.28 45.86 -6.20
CA ASP A 314 -2.69 46.40 -4.89
C ASP A 314 -2.46 47.92 -4.81
N GLU A 315 -1.36 48.43 -5.37
CA GLU A 315 -1.10 49.88 -5.53
C GLU A 315 -2.17 50.58 -6.38
N LEU A 316 -2.55 49.98 -7.52
CA LEU A 316 -3.59 50.52 -8.39
C LEU A 316 -4.96 50.48 -7.73
N GLU A 317 -5.29 49.42 -6.97
CA GLU A 317 -6.53 49.32 -6.21
C GLU A 317 -6.62 50.40 -5.13
N ASN A 318 -5.53 50.66 -4.39
CA ASN A 318 -5.47 51.74 -3.42
C ASN A 318 -5.65 53.12 -4.07
N LEU A 319 -4.99 53.37 -5.21
CA LEU A 319 -5.13 54.63 -5.93
C LEU A 319 -6.55 54.80 -6.47
N LEU A 320 -7.18 53.73 -6.95
CA LEU A 320 -8.55 53.74 -7.42
C LEU A 320 -9.51 54.06 -6.27
N GLN A 321 -9.32 53.45 -5.10
CA GLN A 321 -10.11 53.74 -3.90
C GLN A 321 -9.93 55.20 -3.43
N GLU A 322 -8.71 55.73 -3.48
CA GLU A 322 -8.46 57.14 -3.16
C GLU A 322 -9.16 58.08 -4.16
N MET A 323 -9.13 57.76 -5.46
CA MET A 323 -9.82 58.54 -6.48
C MET A 323 -11.35 58.46 -6.35
N GLU A 324 -11.89 57.28 -6.00
CA GLU A 324 -13.31 57.11 -5.68
C GLU A 324 -13.72 57.95 -4.47
N GLN A 325 -12.91 57.96 -3.41
CA GLN A 325 -13.17 58.79 -2.23
C GLN A 325 -13.12 60.29 -2.58
N ARG A 326 -12.11 60.74 -3.35
CA ARG A 326 -12.02 62.13 -3.81
C ARG A 326 -13.20 62.52 -4.69
N LEU A 327 -13.66 61.62 -5.55
CA LEU A 327 -14.85 61.83 -6.37
C LEU A 327 -16.09 61.97 -5.47
N GLN A 328 -16.24 61.10 -4.46
CA GLN A 328 -17.34 61.18 -3.51
C GLN A 328 -17.32 62.52 -2.74
N GLU A 329 -16.17 62.93 -2.22
CA GLU A 329 -15.99 64.21 -1.52
C GLU A 329 -16.32 65.40 -2.43
N ALA A 330 -15.89 65.37 -3.70
CA ALA A 330 -16.22 66.40 -4.68
C ALA A 330 -17.72 66.44 -5.00
N THR A 331 -18.38 65.28 -5.10
CA THR A 331 -19.84 65.21 -5.30
C THR A 331 -20.60 65.74 -4.08
N ASP A 332 -20.13 65.46 -2.86
CA ASP A 332 -20.73 65.99 -1.63
C ASP A 332 -20.54 67.51 -1.51
N GLN A 333 -19.37 68.03 -1.92
CA GLN A 333 -19.13 69.47 -2.00
C GLN A 333 -20.04 70.14 -3.06
N LEU A 334 -20.18 69.54 -4.24
CA LEU A 334 -21.11 70.01 -5.27
C LEU A 334 -22.56 70.01 -4.77
N ASN A 335 -22.97 68.96 -4.05
CA ASN A 335 -24.30 68.87 -3.45
C ASN A 335 -24.53 69.92 -2.37
N LYS A 336 -23.52 70.23 -1.55
CA LYS A 336 -23.58 71.33 -0.57
C LYS A 336 -23.70 72.69 -1.27
N SER A 337 -22.85 72.95 -2.26
CA SER A 337 -22.88 74.19 -3.04
C SER A 337 -24.22 74.37 -3.78
N ASN A 338 -24.77 73.30 -4.38
CA ASN A 338 -26.11 73.32 -4.99
C ASN A 338 -27.23 73.61 -3.96
N LYS A 339 -27.12 73.11 -2.73
CA LYS A 339 -28.08 73.42 -1.66
C LYS A 339 -27.98 74.90 -1.25
N GLU A 340 -26.77 75.41 -1.09
CA GLU A 340 -26.52 76.83 -0.78
C GLU A 340 -27.02 77.74 -1.91
N GLN A 341 -26.74 77.40 -3.17
CA GLN A 341 -27.25 78.13 -4.33
C GLN A 341 -28.78 78.17 -4.33
N LYS A 342 -29.46 77.04 -4.07
CA LYS A 342 -30.93 77.02 -3.94
C LYS A 342 -31.43 77.90 -2.80
N GLN A 343 -30.72 77.96 -1.67
CA GLN A 343 -31.09 78.84 -0.56
C GLN A 343 -30.87 80.33 -0.92
N PHE A 344 -29.79 80.66 -1.63
CA PHE A 344 -29.55 82.01 -2.11
C PHE A 344 -30.58 82.43 -3.17
N ASP A 345 -30.93 81.55 -4.10
CA ASP A 345 -31.99 81.78 -5.07
C ASP A 345 -33.34 82.01 -4.39
N GLN A 346 -33.63 81.27 -3.31
CA GLN A 346 -34.83 81.48 -2.51
C GLN A 346 -34.80 82.85 -1.82
N ARG A 347 -33.71 83.19 -1.13
CA ARG A 347 -33.57 84.51 -0.50
C ARG A 347 -33.66 85.65 -1.52
N LEU A 348 -33.08 85.49 -2.71
CA LEU A 348 -33.18 86.46 -3.79
C LEU A 348 -34.63 86.62 -4.26
N ARG A 349 -35.38 85.52 -4.40
CA ARG A 349 -36.83 85.58 -4.69
C ARG A 349 -37.59 86.31 -3.60
N ASP A 350 -37.41 85.93 -2.34
CA ASP A 350 -38.09 86.56 -1.21
C ASP A 350 -37.76 88.07 -1.11
N THR A 351 -36.50 88.46 -1.34
CA THR A 351 -36.11 89.89 -1.37
C THR A 351 -36.67 90.65 -2.57
N ARG A 352 -36.85 89.99 -3.73
CA ARG A 352 -37.50 90.61 -4.90
C ARG A 352 -38.98 90.82 -4.63
N GLU A 353 -39.65 89.84 -4.04
CA GLU A 353 -41.06 89.97 -3.62
C GLU A 353 -41.22 91.09 -2.60
N HIS A 354 -40.37 91.15 -1.56
CA HIS A 354 -40.39 92.26 -0.60
C HIS A 354 -40.09 93.62 -1.23
N LEU A 355 -39.21 93.68 -2.23
CA LEU A 355 -38.94 94.92 -2.95
C LEU A 355 -40.14 95.36 -3.79
N GLU A 356 -40.82 94.42 -4.47
CA GLU A 356 -42.06 94.70 -5.21
C GLU A 356 -43.19 95.15 -4.27
N GLU A 357 -43.32 94.53 -3.09
CA GLU A 357 -44.26 94.95 -2.04
C GLU A 357 -43.96 96.38 -1.53
N GLU A 358 -42.69 96.70 -1.28
CA GLU A 358 -42.27 98.04 -0.87
C GLU A 358 -42.40 99.08 -1.99
N GLU A 359 -42.18 98.71 -3.26
CA GLU A 359 -42.45 99.60 -4.38
C GLU A 359 -43.94 99.90 -4.52
N GLN A 360 -44.80 98.91 -4.30
CA GLN A 360 -46.26 99.10 -4.24
C GLN A 360 -46.68 99.96 -3.04
N SER A 361 -46.07 99.77 -1.86
CA SER A 361 -46.30 100.58 -0.66
C SER A 361 -45.93 102.04 -0.91
N ARG A 362 -44.78 102.26 -1.54
CA ARG A 362 -44.22 103.57 -1.87
C ARG A 362 -45.03 104.29 -2.95
N GLN A 363 -45.57 103.57 -3.93
CA GLN A 363 -46.52 104.15 -4.89
C GLN A 363 -47.81 104.64 -4.21
N LYS A 364 -48.36 103.87 -3.26
CA LYS A 364 -49.54 104.29 -2.47
C LYS A 364 -49.24 105.54 -1.65
N LEU A 365 -48.12 105.56 -0.92
CA LEU A 365 -47.67 106.71 -0.14
C LEU A 365 -47.41 107.95 -1.02
N HIS A 366 -46.92 107.77 -2.25
CA HIS A 366 -46.75 108.88 -3.18
C HIS A 366 -48.08 109.49 -3.63
N MET A 367 -49.10 108.65 -3.90
CA MET A 367 -50.45 109.14 -4.21
C MET A 367 -51.06 109.88 -3.01
N GLU A 368 -50.86 109.41 -1.78
CA GLU A 368 -51.29 110.09 -0.55
C GLU A 368 -50.55 111.42 -0.34
N ARG A 369 -49.24 111.47 -0.62
CA ARG A 369 -48.44 112.71 -0.53
C ARG A 369 -48.97 113.80 -1.47
N VAL A 370 -49.28 113.44 -2.72
CA VAL A 370 -49.85 114.39 -3.70
C VAL A 370 -51.22 114.91 -3.24
N GLN A 371 -52.04 114.06 -2.61
CA GLN A 371 -53.32 114.49 -2.04
C GLN A 371 -53.16 115.43 -0.84
N LEU A 372 -52.11 115.25 -0.03
CA LEU A 372 -51.81 116.11 1.12
C LEU A 372 -51.16 117.44 0.71
N GLU A 373 -50.26 117.45 -0.28
CA GLU A 373 -49.67 118.67 -0.85
C GLU A 373 -50.75 119.62 -1.44
N GLY A 374 -51.80 119.07 -2.04
CA GLY A 374 -52.96 119.85 -2.48
C GLY A 374 -53.77 120.49 -1.34
N LYS A 375 -53.77 119.89 -0.14
CA LYS A 375 -54.44 120.45 1.05
C LYS A 375 -53.60 121.52 1.74
N ILE A 376 -52.27 121.40 1.70
CA ILE A 376 -51.33 122.38 2.30
C ILE A 376 -51.42 123.72 1.58
N LYS A 377 -51.52 123.72 0.25
CA LYS A 377 -51.62 124.96 -0.55
C LYS A 377 -52.86 125.79 -0.24
N ASN A 378 -53.97 125.15 0.16
CA ASN A 378 -55.21 125.84 0.56
C ASN A 378 -55.16 126.38 1.99
N LEU A 379 -54.26 125.87 2.84
CA LEU A 379 -54.09 126.32 4.23
C LEU A 379 -53.04 127.42 4.35
N GLU A 380 -52.09 127.51 3.41
CA GLU A 380 -51.08 128.59 3.36
C GLU A 380 -51.69 129.99 3.11
N ASP A 381 -52.78 130.09 2.34
CA ASP A 381 -53.48 131.37 2.11
C ASP A 381 -54.26 131.89 3.33
N VAL A 382 -54.58 131.01 4.30
CA VAL A 382 -55.33 131.38 5.52
C VAL A 382 -54.40 131.80 6.66
N VAL A 383 -53.15 131.32 6.67
CA VAL A 383 -52.15 131.57 7.74
C VAL A 383 -51.61 133.02 7.75
N ALA A 384 -51.65 133.73 6.61
CA ALA A 384 -51.18 135.12 6.51
C ALA A 384 -52.02 136.15 7.30
N THR A 385 -53.24 135.79 7.73
CA THR A 385 -54.15 136.73 8.43
C THR A 385 -54.23 136.52 9.95
N LEU A 386 -53.65 135.46 10.52
CA LEU A 386 -53.80 135.10 11.94
C LEU A 386 -52.49 135.07 12.75
N GLN A 387 -51.35 135.47 12.15
CA GLN A 387 -50.06 135.60 12.86
C GLN A 387 -49.91 136.91 13.67
N ASN A 388 -51.02 137.63 13.92
CA ASN A 388 -51.10 138.73 14.89
C ASN A 388 -51.46 138.27 16.31
N ASP A 389 -51.80 136.99 16.52
CA ASP A 389 -52.04 136.45 17.86
C ASP A 389 -50.82 135.68 18.37
N LEU A 390 -49.80 136.47 18.63
CA LEU A 390 -48.87 136.36 19.76
C LEU A 390 -49.35 135.39 20.86
N THR A 391 -48.41 134.57 21.33
CA THR A 391 -48.39 133.97 22.67
C THR A 391 -49.47 132.94 23.03
N LYS A 392 -49.20 131.67 22.73
CA LYS A 392 -49.60 130.57 23.62
C LYS A 392 -48.76 129.29 23.42
N GLY A 393 -47.71 129.16 24.25
CA GLY A 393 -47.15 127.87 24.68
C GLY A 393 -45.90 127.43 23.92
N GLN A 394 -44.66 127.74 24.31
CA GLN A 394 -44.10 127.82 25.68
C GLN A 394 -44.31 126.57 26.55
N LYS A 395 -44.65 125.39 25.97
CA LYS A 395 -44.82 124.13 26.72
C LYS A 395 -44.20 122.85 26.10
N GLU A 396 -43.16 122.95 25.28
CA GLU A 396 -42.47 121.76 24.74
C GLU A 396 -41.02 121.56 25.20
N ARG A 397 -40.50 122.44 26.08
CA ARG A 397 -39.13 122.32 26.58
C ARG A 397 -38.96 121.28 27.71
N ASP A 398 -40.04 120.86 28.37
CA ASP A 398 -39.97 120.04 29.59
C ASP A 398 -40.10 118.51 29.35
N VAL A 399 -40.37 118.04 28.12
CA VAL A 399 -40.55 116.60 27.82
C VAL A 399 -39.23 115.87 27.50
N LEU A 400 -38.10 116.58 27.46
CA LEU A 400 -36.78 115.98 27.14
C LEU A 400 -35.93 115.61 28.36
N TYR A 401 -36.33 115.98 29.58
CA TYR A 401 -35.57 115.61 30.80
C TYR A 401 -35.97 114.24 31.38
N ASP A 402 -37.19 113.74 31.14
CA ASP A 402 -37.67 112.44 31.66
C ASP A 402 -37.25 111.21 30.81
N LYS A 403 -36.77 111.40 29.58
CA LYS A 403 -36.24 110.29 28.76
C LYS A 403 -34.80 109.90 29.10
N PHE A 404 -34.06 110.77 29.80
CA PHE A 404 -32.68 110.50 30.17
C PHE A 404 -32.55 109.61 31.42
N GLN A 405 -33.55 109.64 32.32
CA GLN A 405 -33.49 108.89 33.57
C GLN A 405 -33.99 107.43 33.45
N ASN A 406 -34.79 107.11 32.42
CA ASN A 406 -35.30 105.75 32.18
C ASN A 406 -34.31 104.82 31.47
N THR A 407 -33.38 105.35 30.67
CA THR A 407 -32.29 104.56 30.03
C THR A 407 -31.21 104.16 31.02
N VAL A 408 -30.98 104.94 32.08
CA VAL A 408 -29.98 104.64 33.12
C VAL A 408 -30.40 103.45 34.00
N ASN A 409 -31.70 103.25 34.24
CA ASN A 409 -32.20 102.13 35.05
C ASN A 409 -32.31 100.80 34.26
N GLN A 410 -32.42 100.83 32.92
CA GLN A 410 -32.38 99.62 32.08
C GLN A 410 -30.96 99.05 31.94
N GLN A 411 -29.93 99.88 32.10
CA GLN A 411 -28.53 99.45 31.97
C GLN A 411 -28.00 98.70 33.22
N GLN A 412 -28.58 98.93 34.40
CA GLN A 412 -28.23 98.20 35.63
C GLN A 412 -28.84 96.79 35.72
N SER A 413 -29.96 96.51 35.03
CA SER A 413 -30.58 95.17 34.96
C SER A 413 -29.83 94.22 34.01
N GLU A 414 -29.15 94.74 32.99
CA GLU A 414 -28.33 93.96 32.06
C GLU A 414 -26.96 93.59 32.66
N GLU A 415 -26.40 94.42 33.56
CA GLU A 415 -25.15 94.10 34.28
C GLU A 415 -25.29 92.94 35.29
N GLU A 416 -26.47 92.71 35.88
CA GLU A 416 -26.71 91.55 36.77
C GLU A 416 -26.87 90.22 35.98
N LYS A 417 -27.41 90.26 34.76
CA LYS A 417 -27.46 89.10 33.86
C LYS A 417 -26.06 88.72 33.36
N LEU A 418 -25.19 89.71 33.12
CA LEU A 418 -23.79 89.48 32.74
C LEU A 418 -22.98 88.80 33.86
N LYS A 419 -23.25 89.13 35.13
CA LYS A 419 -22.61 88.48 36.30
C LYS A 419 -23.07 87.04 36.53
N ASN A 420 -24.33 86.70 36.24
CA ASN A 420 -24.81 85.32 36.31
C ASN A 420 -24.29 84.46 35.14
N LEU A 421 -24.18 85.02 33.93
CA LEU A 421 -23.56 84.34 32.78
C LEU A 421 -22.05 84.09 33.00
N LEU A 422 -21.33 85.01 33.67
CA LEU A 422 -19.92 84.78 34.04
C LEU A 422 -19.73 83.63 35.06
N ARG A 423 -20.69 83.43 35.97
CA ARG A 423 -20.67 82.33 36.96
C ARG A 423 -20.99 80.95 36.36
N ILE A 424 -21.84 80.90 35.32
CA ILE A 424 -22.13 79.65 34.59
C ILE A 424 -20.96 79.33 33.63
N LYS A 425 -20.37 80.34 32.99
CA LYS A 425 -19.18 80.18 32.15
C LYS A 425 -17.99 79.63 32.94
N THR A 426 -17.71 80.16 34.13
CA THR A 426 -16.64 79.65 35.01
C THR A 426 -16.89 78.22 35.53
N LYS A 427 -18.15 77.80 35.71
CA LYS A 427 -18.52 76.40 36.02
C LYS A 427 -18.38 75.45 34.84
N LEU A 428 -18.69 75.90 33.62
CA LEU A 428 -18.51 75.10 32.41
C LEU A 428 -17.03 75.00 32.03
N GLU A 429 -16.24 76.06 32.24
CA GLU A 429 -14.79 76.05 32.07
C GLU A 429 -14.10 75.13 33.09
N SER A 430 -14.60 75.05 34.34
CA SER A 430 -14.09 74.07 35.31
C SER A 430 -14.45 72.63 34.95
N GLN A 431 -15.65 72.38 34.39
CA GLN A 431 -16.05 71.05 33.93
C GLN A 431 -15.30 70.61 32.65
N CYS A 432 -15.01 71.54 31.74
CA CYS A 432 -14.14 71.26 30.59
C CYS A 432 -12.70 70.96 31.03
N ASN A 433 -12.14 71.73 31.97
CA ASN A 433 -10.81 71.44 32.51
C ASN A 433 -10.75 70.09 33.25
N ASP A 434 -11.79 69.71 34.00
CA ASP A 434 -11.87 68.39 34.64
C ASP A 434 -11.97 67.23 33.62
N LEU A 435 -12.65 67.45 32.49
CA LEU A 435 -12.75 66.46 31.40
C LEU A 435 -11.45 66.38 30.59
N GLU A 436 -10.76 67.50 30.35
CA GLU A 436 -9.44 67.53 29.71
C GLU A 436 -8.38 66.87 30.59
N GLU A 437 -8.44 67.05 31.90
CA GLU A 437 -7.53 66.41 32.84
C GLU A 437 -7.81 64.90 32.99
N ARG A 438 -9.08 64.48 32.88
CA ARG A 438 -9.45 63.05 32.77
C ARG A 438 -8.96 62.42 31.47
N LEU A 439 -9.08 63.12 30.34
CA LEU A 439 -8.61 62.65 29.04
C LEU A 439 -7.08 62.53 29.01
N LYS A 440 -6.34 63.50 29.59
CA LYS A 440 -4.88 63.41 29.75
C LYS A 440 -4.47 62.24 30.63
N ARG A 441 -5.16 62.01 31.77
CA ARG A 441 -4.92 60.85 32.64
C ARG A 441 -5.21 59.53 31.92
N GLU A 442 -6.24 59.47 31.08
CA GLU A 442 -6.57 58.27 30.31
C GLU A 442 -5.53 57.97 29.22
N ILE A 443 -5.01 59.01 28.55
CA ILE A 443 -3.93 58.89 27.56
C ILE A 443 -2.63 58.41 28.22
N GLU A 444 -2.27 58.95 29.38
CA GLU A 444 -1.09 58.51 30.13
C GLU A 444 -1.22 57.05 30.62
N LEU A 445 -2.40 56.65 31.10
CA LEU A 445 -2.69 55.26 31.47
C LEU A 445 -2.63 54.32 30.26
N ARG A 446 -3.06 54.78 29.08
CA ARG A 446 -2.99 54.00 27.84
C ARG A 446 -1.55 53.81 27.38
N GLN A 447 -0.74 54.87 27.41
CA GLN A 447 0.69 54.81 27.11
C GLN A 447 1.49 53.98 28.12
N LYS A 448 1.07 53.95 29.39
CA LYS A 448 1.66 53.08 30.41
C LYS A 448 1.31 51.61 30.16
N ARG A 449 0.05 51.30 29.82
CA ARG A 449 -0.38 49.96 29.42
C ARG A 449 0.31 49.47 28.15
N GLU A 450 0.52 50.33 27.14
CA GLU A 450 1.28 49.96 25.94
C GLU A 450 2.76 49.67 26.24
N ARG A 451 3.36 50.39 27.19
CA ARG A 451 4.72 50.08 27.67
C ARG A 451 4.78 48.74 28.40
N GLU A 452 3.81 48.46 29.28
CA GLU A 452 3.69 47.17 29.97
C GLU A 452 3.45 46.02 28.98
N ILE A 453 2.61 46.21 27.94
CA ILE A 453 2.40 45.22 26.88
C ILE A 453 3.70 44.95 26.10
N ARG A 454 4.43 45.99 25.68
CA ARG A 454 5.72 45.80 24.99
C ARG A 454 6.75 45.12 25.89
N GLN A 455 6.76 45.41 27.18
CA GLN A 455 7.65 44.75 28.14
C GLN A 455 7.28 43.27 28.30
N PHE A 456 5.99 42.94 28.41
CA PHE A 456 5.54 41.55 28.42
C PHE A 456 5.78 40.81 27.10
N GLU A 457 5.76 41.50 25.96
CA GLU A 457 6.11 40.93 24.65
C GLU A 457 7.60 40.58 24.58
N ILE A 458 8.48 41.46 25.08
CA ILE A 458 9.92 41.21 25.19
C ILE A 458 10.20 40.04 26.15
N GLU A 459 9.57 40.02 27.33
CA GLU A 459 9.68 38.90 28.29
C GLU A 459 9.14 37.59 27.70
N ASN A 460 8.04 37.63 26.93
CA ASN A 460 7.54 36.44 26.21
C ASN A 460 8.54 35.95 25.16
N GLN A 461 9.22 36.87 24.48
CA GLN A 461 10.19 36.55 23.46
C GLN A 461 11.47 35.98 24.07
N GLU A 462 11.95 36.51 25.20
CA GLU A 462 13.05 35.93 25.99
C GLU A 462 12.67 34.56 26.56
N LEU A 463 11.48 34.38 27.14
CA LEU A 463 11.02 33.08 27.63
C LEU A 463 10.88 32.06 26.51
N ARG A 464 10.46 32.47 25.31
CA ARG A 464 10.42 31.60 24.12
C ARG A 464 11.83 31.24 23.63
N SER A 465 12.78 32.17 23.69
CA SER A 465 14.19 31.91 23.37
C SER A 465 14.80 30.93 24.38
N GLN A 466 14.56 31.13 25.68
CA GLN A 466 15.00 30.23 26.74
C GLN A 466 14.34 28.85 26.62
N LEU A 467 13.06 28.77 26.25
CA LEU A 467 12.39 27.50 25.97
C LEU A 467 13.01 26.80 24.76
N GLN A 468 13.35 27.53 23.69
CA GLN A 468 14.04 26.95 22.53
C GLN A 468 15.43 26.43 22.92
N GLU A 469 16.17 27.18 23.72
CA GLU A 469 17.51 26.82 24.19
C GLU A 469 17.47 25.60 25.13
N LEU A 470 16.50 25.55 26.06
CA LEU A 470 16.24 24.39 26.90
C LEU A 470 15.78 23.17 26.08
N THR A 471 14.95 23.37 25.07
CA THR A 471 14.53 22.28 24.16
C THR A 471 15.70 21.75 23.34
N GLN A 472 16.63 22.63 22.94
CA GLN A 472 17.86 22.24 22.25
C GLN A 472 18.81 21.50 23.19
N ASN A 473 18.98 21.97 24.42
CA ASN A 473 19.76 21.29 25.45
C ASN A 473 19.17 19.91 25.81
N ILE A 474 17.85 19.76 25.84
CA ILE A 474 17.20 18.45 26.03
C ILE A 474 17.54 17.52 24.86
N LYS A 475 17.48 17.99 23.62
CA LYS A 475 17.87 17.18 22.45
C LYS A 475 19.35 16.79 22.48
N ASP A 476 20.22 17.71 22.88
CA ASP A 476 21.66 17.44 22.98
C ASP A 476 21.97 16.45 24.11
N LEU A 477 21.27 16.55 25.24
CA LEU A 477 21.33 15.57 26.33
C LEU A 477 20.74 14.21 25.93
N GLU A 478 19.64 14.17 25.16
CA GLU A 478 19.10 12.93 24.60
C GLU A 478 20.08 12.25 23.63
N ILE A 479 20.80 13.03 22.83
CA ILE A 479 21.86 12.53 21.96
C ILE A 479 23.04 12.00 22.77
N GLN A 480 23.44 12.67 23.84
CA GLN A 480 24.50 12.19 24.75
C GLN A 480 24.07 10.91 25.49
N LEU A 481 22.82 10.84 25.97
CA LEU A 481 22.26 9.67 26.64
C LEU A 481 22.15 8.49 25.68
N LYS A 482 21.78 8.74 24.43
CA LYS A 482 21.79 7.72 23.37
C LYS A 482 23.20 7.24 23.04
N ARG A 483 24.19 8.13 22.96
CA ARG A 483 25.62 7.74 22.78
C ARG A 483 26.13 6.92 23.97
N ARG A 484 25.77 7.30 25.20
CA ARG A 484 26.13 6.55 26.41
C ARG A 484 25.44 5.18 26.47
N ASN A 485 24.18 5.09 26.03
CA ASN A 485 23.48 3.80 25.91
C ASN A 485 24.05 2.92 24.79
N ASP A 486 24.47 3.52 23.66
CA ASP A 486 25.16 2.82 22.57
C ASP A 486 26.55 2.34 23.00
N GLU A 487 27.27 3.12 23.81
CA GLU A 487 28.54 2.71 24.44
C GLU A 487 28.31 1.62 25.49
N LEU A 488 27.27 1.73 26.32
CA LEU A 488 26.91 0.73 27.33
C LEU A 488 26.52 -0.60 26.68
N THR A 489 25.70 -0.56 25.62
CA THR A 489 25.32 -1.75 24.86
C THR A 489 26.49 -2.34 24.11
N LYS A 490 27.40 -1.53 23.54
CA LYS A 490 28.68 -2.04 23.01
C LYS A 490 29.50 -2.72 24.09
N VAL A 491 29.67 -2.11 25.25
CA VAL A 491 30.42 -2.70 26.37
C VAL A 491 29.76 -3.99 26.87
N MET A 492 28.42 -4.05 26.91
CA MET A 492 27.66 -5.27 27.23
C MET A 492 27.86 -6.37 26.19
N THR A 493 27.75 -6.05 24.90
CA THR A 493 28.00 -7.02 23.84
C THR A 493 29.44 -7.48 23.83
N THR A 494 30.42 -6.61 24.11
CA THR A 494 31.81 -7.02 24.24
C THR A 494 32.04 -7.87 25.48
N THR A 495 31.36 -7.60 26.60
CA THR A 495 31.46 -8.46 27.79
C THR A 495 30.75 -9.80 27.60
N GLU A 496 29.69 -9.87 26.79
CA GLU A 496 29.04 -11.13 26.39
C GLU A 496 29.91 -11.92 25.39
N THR A 497 30.54 -11.25 24.41
CA THR A 497 31.51 -11.89 23.51
C THR A 497 32.75 -12.34 24.26
N ASP A 498 33.21 -11.57 25.25
CA ASP A 498 34.33 -11.94 26.10
C ASP A 498 33.96 -13.03 27.09
N ALA A 499 32.71 -13.08 27.58
CA ALA A 499 32.22 -14.17 28.43
C ALA A 499 32.06 -15.48 27.63
N THR A 500 31.57 -15.41 26.38
CA THR A 500 31.49 -16.57 25.49
C THR A 500 32.87 -17.00 24.99
N ALA A 501 33.78 -16.07 24.69
CA ALA A 501 35.18 -16.35 24.41
C ALA A 501 35.86 -16.97 25.63
N LYS A 502 35.63 -16.46 26.84
CA LYS A 502 36.15 -17.02 28.10
C LYS A 502 35.58 -18.42 28.37
N ALA A 503 34.31 -18.68 28.08
CA ALA A 503 33.71 -20.01 28.18
C ALA A 503 34.31 -20.98 27.15
N ASN A 504 34.55 -20.52 25.92
CA ASN A 504 35.21 -21.29 24.87
C ASN A 504 36.68 -21.55 25.18
N PHE A 505 37.42 -20.56 25.69
CA PHE A 505 38.79 -20.72 26.16
C PHE A 505 38.85 -21.60 27.41
N GLN A 506 37.89 -21.54 28.33
CA GLN A 506 37.81 -22.50 29.45
C GLN A 506 37.46 -23.92 29.00
N LYS A 507 36.79 -24.07 27.85
CA LYS A 507 36.54 -25.38 27.24
C LYS A 507 37.79 -25.89 26.53
N GLN A 508 38.46 -25.05 25.74
CA GLN A 508 39.75 -25.36 25.12
C GLN A 508 40.84 -25.62 26.16
N ILE A 509 40.88 -24.90 27.28
CA ILE A 509 41.81 -25.16 28.39
C ILE A 509 41.51 -26.51 29.02
N ARG A 510 40.23 -26.90 29.19
CA ARG A 510 39.86 -28.24 29.68
C ARG A 510 40.21 -29.34 28.69
N ASP A 511 39.96 -29.14 27.40
CA ASP A 511 40.28 -30.10 26.35
C ASP A 511 41.80 -30.26 26.22
N ILE A 512 42.55 -29.15 26.24
CA ILE A 512 44.02 -29.15 26.29
C ILE A 512 44.52 -29.77 27.60
N GLN A 513 43.89 -29.55 28.76
CA GLN A 513 44.27 -30.19 30.02
C GLN A 513 44.08 -31.72 29.97
N VAL A 514 43.01 -32.21 29.34
CA VAL A 514 42.80 -33.65 29.10
C VAL A 514 43.85 -34.21 28.14
N GLU A 515 44.19 -33.48 27.07
CA GLU A 515 45.29 -33.86 26.17
C GLU A 515 46.66 -33.80 26.87
N LEU A 516 46.90 -32.82 27.73
CA LEU A 516 48.15 -32.66 28.50
C LEU A 516 48.28 -33.75 29.56
N ASP A 517 47.19 -34.16 30.21
CA ASP A 517 47.19 -35.27 31.16
C ASP A 517 47.36 -36.63 30.44
N SER A 518 46.81 -36.79 29.24
CA SER A 518 47.09 -37.93 28.36
C SER A 518 48.56 -37.97 27.91
N ILE A 519 49.10 -36.84 27.46
CA ILE A 519 50.51 -36.73 27.04
C ILE A 519 51.46 -36.85 28.24
N ARG A 520 51.06 -36.39 29.43
CA ARG A 520 51.82 -36.61 30.67
C ARG A 520 51.82 -38.08 31.05
N ALA A 521 50.71 -38.79 30.92
CA ALA A 521 50.65 -40.24 31.12
C ALA A 521 51.55 -40.99 30.11
N ASP A 522 51.49 -40.60 28.85
CA ASP A 522 52.36 -41.14 27.79
C ASP A 522 53.83 -40.83 28.06
N TYR A 523 54.17 -39.60 28.48
CA TYR A 523 55.53 -39.20 28.84
C TYR A 523 56.04 -39.92 30.08
N THR A 524 55.21 -40.17 31.10
CA THR A 524 55.60 -40.98 32.25
C THR A 524 55.87 -42.43 31.85
N SER A 525 55.06 -43.00 30.96
CA SER A 525 55.29 -44.34 30.42
C SER A 525 56.57 -44.42 29.57
N GLU A 526 56.82 -43.41 28.74
CA GLU A 526 58.04 -43.32 27.91
C GLU A 526 59.28 -43.06 28.77
N ARG A 527 59.15 -42.32 29.88
CA ARG A 527 60.23 -42.09 30.86
C ARG A 527 60.57 -43.36 31.64
N GLU A 528 59.58 -44.18 32.01
CA GLU A 528 59.80 -45.49 32.64
C GLU A 528 60.47 -46.47 31.66
N LEU A 529 60.02 -46.49 30.39
CA LEU A 529 60.67 -47.25 29.31
C LEU A 529 62.10 -46.77 29.04
N ARG A 530 62.37 -45.46 29.04
CA ARG A 530 63.73 -44.92 28.89
C ARG A 530 64.63 -45.25 30.07
N LYS A 531 64.14 -45.19 31.32
CA LYS A 531 64.92 -45.63 32.49
C LYS A 531 65.26 -47.12 32.41
N SER A 532 64.32 -47.96 31.95
CA SER A 532 64.58 -49.38 31.71
C SER A 532 65.64 -49.59 30.62
N LEU A 533 65.53 -48.90 29.48
CA LEU A 533 66.51 -48.97 28.38
C LEU A 533 67.88 -48.39 28.75
N GLU A 534 67.95 -47.35 29.58
CA GLU A 534 69.22 -46.83 30.10
C GLU A 534 69.88 -47.79 31.09
N SER A 535 69.11 -48.56 31.85
CA SER A 535 69.65 -49.64 32.71
C SER A 535 70.23 -50.79 31.88
N GLU A 536 69.55 -51.20 30.81
CA GLU A 536 70.04 -52.19 29.84
C GLU A 536 71.29 -51.70 29.09
N LYS A 537 71.31 -50.42 28.69
CA LYS A 537 72.47 -49.81 28.03
C LYS A 537 73.69 -49.73 28.94
N ARG A 538 73.52 -49.46 30.24
CA ARG A 538 74.63 -49.49 31.21
C ARG A 538 75.20 -50.89 31.37
N SER A 539 74.35 -51.92 31.44
CA SER A 539 74.78 -53.33 31.46
C SER A 539 75.60 -53.70 30.21
N ILE A 540 75.16 -53.29 29.02
CA ILE A 540 75.87 -53.56 27.74
C ILE A 540 77.17 -52.75 27.60
N MET A 541 77.26 -51.57 28.23
CA MET A 541 78.49 -50.78 28.27
C MET A 541 79.53 -51.37 29.21
N GLU A 542 79.10 -51.94 30.34
CA GLU A 542 79.97 -52.69 31.26
C GLU A 542 80.52 -53.96 30.58
N GLU A 543 79.70 -54.68 29.81
CA GLU A 543 80.14 -55.82 28.98
C GLU A 543 81.10 -55.40 27.83
N ASN A 544 80.88 -54.25 27.19
CA ASN A 544 81.80 -53.77 26.15
C ASN A 544 83.14 -53.28 26.70
N ASN A 545 83.16 -52.72 27.92
CA ASN A 545 84.39 -52.32 28.57
C ASN A 545 85.17 -53.53 29.11
N SER A 546 84.51 -54.61 29.53
CA SER A 546 85.20 -55.86 29.86
C SER A 546 85.83 -56.50 28.61
N LEU A 547 85.13 -56.49 27.48
CA LEU A 547 85.64 -57.01 26.19
C LEU A 547 86.75 -56.13 25.58
N ARG A 548 86.73 -54.80 25.80
CA ARG A 548 87.83 -53.92 25.38
C ARG A 548 89.09 -54.10 26.22
N ASN A 549 88.95 -54.35 27.51
CA ASN A 549 90.10 -54.63 28.38
C ASN A 549 90.72 -56.02 28.09
N GLU A 550 89.93 -57.00 27.63
CA GLU A 550 90.46 -58.28 27.13
C GLU A 550 91.21 -58.19 25.78
N ILE A 551 90.95 -57.16 24.97
CA ILE A 551 91.62 -56.92 23.68
C ILE A 551 92.90 -56.07 23.85
N PHE A 552 92.99 -55.24 24.88
CA PHE A 552 94.17 -54.42 25.14
C PHE A 552 95.34 -55.22 25.75
N ASP A 553 95.06 -56.36 26.39
CA ASP A 553 96.08 -57.20 27.04
C ASP A 553 96.68 -58.29 26.12
N LYS A 554 96.45 -58.25 24.80
CA LYS A 554 97.15 -59.13 23.85
C LYS A 554 97.76 -58.37 22.68
N THR A 555 99.09 -58.34 22.73
CA THR A 555 100.09 -58.33 21.63
C THR A 555 100.60 -57.00 21.08
N ASP A 556 101.66 -56.54 21.74
CA ASP A 556 102.95 -56.15 21.14
C ASP A 556 103.42 -57.13 20.04
N VAL A 557 104.00 -56.62 18.94
CA VAL A 557 105.41 -56.83 18.52
C VAL A 557 105.71 -56.00 17.27
N SER A 558 106.82 -55.27 17.36
CA SER A 558 107.50 -54.49 16.33
C SER A 558 108.79 -55.20 15.94
N GLN A 559 109.12 -55.30 14.64
CA GLN A 559 110.50 -55.34 14.07
C GLN A 559 110.48 -55.72 12.57
N GLU A 560 110.50 -54.72 11.65
CA GLU A 560 110.95 -54.91 10.24
C GLU A 560 111.09 -53.57 9.43
N ILE A 561 111.55 -52.47 10.04
CA ILE A 561 111.65 -51.13 9.39
C ILE A 561 113.09 -50.58 9.34
N LEU A 562 114.13 -51.41 9.09
CA LEU A 562 115.50 -50.86 9.03
C LEU A 562 116.41 -51.35 7.89
N GLN A 563 115.87 -51.95 6.82
CA GLN A 563 116.71 -52.33 5.65
C GLN A 563 116.17 -51.91 4.27
N ARG A 564 115.00 -51.23 4.18
CA ARG A 564 114.38 -50.84 2.90
C ARG A 564 114.65 -49.39 2.44
N GLY A 565 115.29 -48.56 3.27
CA GLY A 565 115.50 -47.13 3.01
C GLY A 565 116.64 -46.77 2.05
N LYS A 566 117.63 -47.64 1.82
CA LYS A 566 118.85 -47.29 1.07
C LYS A 566 118.76 -47.47 -0.46
N LYS A 567 117.63 -47.93 -1.02
CA LYS A 567 117.43 -48.08 -2.48
C LYS A 567 116.48 -47.04 -3.09
N LEU A 568 115.82 -46.21 -2.27
CA LEU A 568 114.86 -45.17 -2.70
C LEU A 568 115.52 -43.81 -2.98
N GLU A 569 116.80 -43.62 -2.61
CA GLU A 569 117.48 -42.33 -2.77
C GLU A 569 118.05 -42.11 -4.19
N GLU A 570 118.32 -43.16 -4.97
CA GLU A 570 118.83 -43.02 -6.34
C GLU A 570 117.70 -42.70 -7.36
N GLU A 571 116.48 -43.20 -7.15
CA GLU A 571 115.29 -42.91 -7.98
C GLU A 571 114.73 -41.49 -7.76
N LEU A 572 115.07 -40.85 -6.64
CA LEU A 572 114.62 -39.49 -6.29
C LEU A 572 115.40 -38.38 -7.04
N SER A 573 116.55 -38.70 -7.62
CA SER A 573 117.38 -37.72 -8.33
C SER A 573 116.92 -37.47 -9.77
N THR A 574 116.39 -38.50 -10.45
CA THR A 574 115.90 -38.41 -11.84
C THR A 574 114.56 -37.69 -11.93
N ILE A 575 113.65 -37.92 -10.97
CA ILE A 575 112.33 -37.25 -10.90
C ILE A 575 112.46 -35.74 -10.66
N LYS A 576 113.52 -35.28 -9.96
CA LYS A 576 113.75 -33.84 -9.73
C LYS A 576 114.09 -33.07 -11.00
N HIS A 577 114.70 -33.72 -12.00
CA HIS A 577 115.06 -33.05 -13.25
C HIS A 577 113.83 -32.82 -14.16
N GLU A 578 112.94 -33.82 -14.25
CA GLU A 578 111.70 -33.70 -15.03
C GLU A 578 110.72 -32.66 -14.45
N LEU A 579 110.67 -32.55 -13.12
CA LEU A 579 109.82 -31.59 -12.42
C LEU A 579 110.23 -30.12 -12.66
N HIS A 580 111.52 -29.87 -12.92
CA HIS A 580 112.02 -28.53 -13.21
C HIS A 580 111.67 -28.07 -14.64
N GLN A 581 111.59 -29.00 -15.60
CA GLN A 581 111.18 -28.73 -16.99
C GLN A 581 109.68 -28.38 -17.07
N THR A 582 108.83 -29.10 -16.33
CA THR A 582 107.39 -28.85 -16.29
C THR A 582 107.04 -27.53 -15.61
N ARG A 583 107.82 -27.10 -14.61
CA ARG A 583 107.58 -25.84 -13.89
C ARG A 583 107.76 -24.62 -14.78
N LYS A 584 108.76 -24.63 -15.66
CA LYS A 584 109.04 -23.53 -16.61
C LYS A 584 107.91 -23.36 -17.65
N ASN A 585 107.34 -24.45 -18.13
CA ASN A 585 106.18 -24.42 -19.04
C ASN A 585 104.88 -23.99 -18.33
N HIS A 586 104.78 -24.25 -17.03
CA HIS A 586 103.64 -23.79 -16.23
C HIS A 586 103.71 -22.27 -15.95
N GLU A 587 104.90 -21.70 -15.79
CA GLU A 587 105.06 -20.25 -15.59
C GLU A 587 104.69 -19.44 -16.83
N THR A 588 105.06 -19.89 -18.03
CA THR A 588 104.70 -19.19 -19.28
C THR A 588 103.19 -19.21 -19.54
N THR A 589 102.52 -20.34 -19.29
CA THR A 589 101.06 -20.46 -19.44
C THR A 589 100.30 -19.62 -18.40
N MET A 590 100.83 -19.47 -17.18
CA MET A 590 100.22 -18.62 -16.15
C MET A 590 100.29 -17.12 -16.48
N ILE A 591 101.32 -16.67 -17.20
CA ILE A 591 101.43 -15.26 -17.64
C ILE A 591 100.38 -14.96 -18.73
N ASP A 592 100.17 -15.87 -19.67
CA ASP A 592 99.15 -15.72 -20.72
C ASP A 592 97.71 -15.72 -20.17
N ILE A 593 97.42 -16.54 -19.16
CA ILE A 593 96.10 -16.55 -18.49
C ILE A 593 95.85 -15.23 -17.74
N ARG A 594 96.87 -14.71 -17.03
CA ARG A 594 96.74 -13.42 -16.33
C ARG A 594 96.47 -12.26 -17.28
N SER A 595 97.10 -12.25 -18.46
CA SER A 595 96.87 -11.27 -19.52
C SER A 595 95.42 -11.31 -20.05
N LYS A 596 94.85 -12.51 -20.25
CA LYS A 596 93.45 -12.66 -20.68
C LYS A 596 92.46 -12.22 -19.61
N HIS A 597 92.67 -12.64 -18.36
CA HIS A 597 91.78 -12.27 -17.26
C HIS A 597 91.79 -10.75 -17.00
N ALA A 598 92.91 -10.07 -17.20
CA ALA A 598 92.98 -8.60 -17.06
C ALA A 598 92.06 -7.89 -18.08
N LYS A 599 92.02 -8.37 -19.32
CA LYS A 599 91.14 -7.80 -20.38
C LYS A 599 89.66 -8.07 -20.11
N GLU A 600 89.32 -9.27 -19.62
CA GLU A 600 87.93 -9.61 -19.24
C GLU A 600 87.45 -8.77 -18.04
N ILE A 601 88.33 -8.46 -17.10
CA ILE A 601 88.00 -7.60 -15.96
C ILE A 601 87.70 -6.15 -16.41
N GLU A 602 88.48 -5.60 -17.36
CA GLU A 602 88.19 -4.26 -17.90
C GLU A 602 86.84 -4.20 -18.64
N GLU A 603 86.50 -5.24 -19.41
CA GLU A 603 85.22 -5.35 -20.12
C GLU A 603 84.03 -5.42 -19.13
N LEU A 604 84.15 -6.26 -18.09
CA LEU A 604 83.15 -6.40 -17.04
C LEU A 604 82.99 -5.11 -16.23
N THR A 605 84.08 -4.37 -15.98
CA THR A 605 84.03 -3.10 -15.26
C THR A 605 83.27 -2.04 -16.08
N ARG A 606 83.46 -2.00 -17.40
CA ARG A 606 82.75 -1.09 -18.30
C ARG A 606 81.26 -1.43 -18.42
N GLN A 607 80.91 -2.72 -18.43
CA GLN A 607 79.50 -3.15 -18.40
C GLN A 607 78.83 -2.79 -17.06
N LEU A 608 79.55 -2.90 -15.95
CA LEU A 608 79.05 -2.57 -14.61
C LEU A 608 78.78 -1.06 -14.44
N ASP A 609 79.62 -0.19 -15.01
CA ASP A 609 79.40 1.25 -14.99
C ASP A 609 78.22 1.70 -15.88
N ASN A 610 78.00 1.03 -17.02
CA ASN A 610 76.81 1.26 -17.84
C ASN A 610 75.52 0.80 -17.14
N ALA A 611 75.54 -0.35 -16.45
CA ALA A 611 74.41 -0.83 -15.65
C ALA A 611 74.08 0.11 -14.48
N LYS A 612 75.09 0.65 -13.78
CA LYS A 612 74.90 1.64 -12.71
C LYS A 612 74.20 2.91 -13.21
N LYS A 613 74.57 3.42 -14.39
CA LYS A 613 73.91 4.60 -14.99
C LYS A 613 72.44 4.33 -15.32
N GLN A 614 72.10 3.15 -15.86
CA GLN A 614 70.71 2.80 -16.13
C GLN A 614 69.87 2.63 -14.86
N ILE A 615 70.44 2.05 -13.81
CA ILE A 615 69.79 1.97 -12.49
C ILE A 615 69.50 3.37 -11.93
N GLN A 616 70.41 4.33 -12.12
CA GLN A 616 70.25 5.71 -11.66
C GLN A 616 69.14 6.48 -12.38
N ILE A 617 68.93 6.22 -13.68
CA ILE A 617 67.81 6.77 -14.45
C ILE A 617 66.49 6.14 -13.99
N CYS A 618 66.44 4.81 -13.90
CA CYS A 618 65.24 4.10 -13.44
C CYS A 618 64.83 4.48 -12.02
N THR A 619 65.78 4.78 -11.13
CA THR A 619 65.49 5.23 -9.75
C THR A 619 64.94 6.66 -9.70
N LYS A 620 65.30 7.54 -10.64
CA LYS A 620 64.68 8.87 -10.76
C LYS A 620 63.24 8.79 -11.25
N ASP A 621 62.96 7.93 -12.21
CA ASP A 621 61.61 7.76 -12.77
C ASP A 621 60.65 7.05 -11.79
N LEU A 622 61.18 6.31 -10.81
CA LEU A 622 60.40 5.61 -9.79
C LEU A 622 59.83 6.55 -8.70
N GLN A 623 60.39 7.74 -8.54
CA GLN A 623 59.98 8.72 -7.53
C GLN A 623 58.59 9.35 -7.79
N PRO A 624 58.24 9.82 -9.01
CA PRO A 624 56.89 10.30 -9.30
C PRO A 624 55.83 9.19 -9.19
N LEU A 625 56.13 7.98 -9.68
CA LEU A 625 55.24 6.81 -9.54
C LEU A 625 54.95 6.47 -8.06
N LYS A 626 55.93 6.61 -7.17
CA LYS A 626 55.73 6.45 -5.72
C LYS A 626 54.83 7.53 -5.11
N ASN A 627 54.86 8.75 -5.64
CA ASN A 627 53.99 9.82 -5.17
C ASN A 627 52.56 9.61 -5.67
N ASP A 628 52.37 9.20 -6.92
CA ASP A 628 51.06 8.85 -7.47
C ASP A 628 50.41 7.69 -6.70
N ILE A 629 51.19 6.67 -6.31
CA ILE A 629 50.69 5.57 -5.47
C ILE A 629 50.22 6.09 -4.11
N LYS A 630 50.95 7.02 -3.49
CA LYS A 630 50.55 7.62 -2.20
C LYS A 630 49.27 8.45 -2.31
N ASP A 631 49.13 9.21 -3.39
CA ASP A 631 47.94 10.02 -3.63
C ASP A 631 46.72 9.13 -3.89
N ARG A 632 46.89 8.04 -4.66
CA ARG A 632 45.85 7.03 -4.86
C ARG A 632 45.51 6.26 -3.59
N ASP A 633 46.48 5.94 -2.75
CA ASP A 633 46.24 5.36 -1.42
C ASP A 633 45.44 6.30 -0.51
N SER A 634 45.67 7.61 -0.60
CA SER A 634 44.91 8.61 0.15
C SER A 634 43.46 8.72 -0.34
N GLU A 635 43.26 8.64 -1.66
CA GLU A 635 41.95 8.65 -2.31
C GLU A 635 41.15 7.36 -1.97
N ILE A 636 41.80 6.20 -1.99
CA ILE A 636 41.22 4.92 -1.56
C ILE A 636 40.81 4.95 -0.09
N LYS A 637 41.60 5.58 0.79
CA LYS A 637 41.24 5.76 2.21
C LYS A 637 39.99 6.63 2.37
N ASN A 638 39.90 7.74 1.64
CA ASN A 638 38.73 8.62 1.66
C ASN A 638 37.47 7.97 1.08
N LEU A 639 37.61 7.15 0.03
CA LEU A 639 36.49 6.37 -0.51
C LEU A 639 36.06 5.25 0.45
N ASN A 640 36.99 4.64 1.18
CA ASN A 640 36.68 3.64 2.19
C ASN A 640 35.94 4.23 3.40
N THR A 641 36.28 5.43 3.85
CA THR A 641 35.53 6.10 4.92
C THR A 641 34.12 6.48 4.47
N LEU A 642 33.98 7.02 3.25
CA LEU A 642 32.67 7.32 2.68
C LEU A 642 31.80 6.06 2.50
N LYS A 643 32.41 4.95 2.05
CA LYS A 643 31.75 3.65 1.95
C LYS A 643 31.28 3.15 3.32
N GLN A 644 32.09 3.28 4.36
CA GLN A 644 31.71 2.90 5.72
C GLN A 644 30.54 3.75 6.25
N ASP A 645 30.50 5.05 5.94
CA ASP A 645 29.38 5.92 6.34
C ASP A 645 28.08 5.60 5.59
N ILE A 646 28.17 5.23 4.30
CA ILE A 646 27.02 4.74 3.54
C ILE A 646 26.54 3.38 4.08
N GLU A 647 27.45 2.46 4.39
CA GLU A 647 27.10 1.16 5.01
C GLU A 647 26.47 1.34 6.40
N ARG A 648 26.91 2.32 7.19
CA ARG A 648 26.29 2.68 8.48
C ARG A 648 24.88 3.22 8.30
N LYS A 649 24.67 4.16 7.36
CA LYS A 649 23.32 4.68 7.04
C LYS A 649 22.39 3.59 6.53
N ARG A 650 22.91 2.68 5.68
CA ARG A 650 22.16 1.52 5.20
C ARG A 650 21.75 0.59 6.35
N LYS A 651 22.67 0.25 7.27
CA LYS A 651 22.36 -0.58 8.45
C LYS A 651 21.35 0.10 9.38
N GLN A 652 21.42 1.41 9.56
CA GLN A 652 20.42 2.17 10.33
C GLN A 652 19.03 2.10 9.68
N LEU A 653 18.96 2.23 8.36
CA LEU A 653 17.70 2.08 7.62
C LEU A 653 17.18 0.63 7.68
N GLU A 654 18.05 -0.37 7.59
CA GLU A 654 17.69 -1.79 7.76
C GLU A 654 17.11 -2.06 9.17
N ILE A 655 17.70 -1.49 10.23
CA ILE A 655 17.19 -1.60 11.60
C ILE A 655 15.84 -0.88 11.74
N GLN A 656 15.68 0.32 11.17
CA GLN A 656 14.39 1.03 11.18
C GLN A 656 13.29 0.24 10.46
N ILE A 657 13.62 -0.43 9.35
CA ILE A 657 12.69 -1.31 8.64
C ILE A 657 12.34 -2.54 9.48
N GLN A 658 13.32 -3.13 10.18
CA GLN A 658 13.07 -4.27 11.09
C GLN A 658 12.20 -3.88 12.29
N ASP A 659 12.42 -2.71 12.89
CA ASP A 659 11.58 -2.19 13.99
C ASP A 659 10.15 -1.90 13.51
N LEU A 660 9.99 -1.35 12.30
CA LEU A 660 8.68 -1.12 11.69
C LEU A 660 7.96 -2.44 11.37
N LEU A 661 8.70 -3.45 10.89
CA LEU A 661 8.16 -4.80 10.68
C LEU A 661 7.77 -5.47 12.01
N HIS A 662 8.56 -5.29 13.07
CA HIS A 662 8.23 -5.82 14.39
C HIS A 662 6.96 -5.17 14.95
N LYS A 663 6.86 -3.83 14.89
CA LYS A 663 5.65 -3.09 15.29
C LYS A 663 4.43 -3.45 14.43
N TYR A 664 4.63 -3.70 13.15
CA TYR A 664 3.57 -4.16 12.26
C TYR A 664 3.06 -5.55 12.67
N ASN A 665 3.96 -6.50 12.91
CA ASN A 665 3.61 -7.85 13.35
C ASN A 665 2.93 -7.87 14.74
N GLU A 666 3.35 -6.97 15.64
CA GLU A 666 2.72 -6.81 16.96
C GLU A 666 1.30 -6.21 16.84
N SER A 667 1.13 -5.21 15.97
CA SER A 667 -0.19 -4.67 15.62
C SER A 667 -1.10 -5.73 14.98
N GLU A 668 -0.54 -6.59 14.13
CA GLU A 668 -1.28 -7.69 13.49
C GLU A 668 -1.69 -8.77 14.52
N ARG A 669 -0.84 -9.08 15.50
CA ARG A 669 -1.20 -9.92 16.65
C ARG A 669 -2.33 -9.32 17.49
N ILE A 670 -2.25 -8.04 17.86
CA ILE A 670 -3.30 -7.36 18.62
C ILE A 670 -4.62 -7.35 17.83
N LYS A 671 -4.55 -7.17 16.51
CA LYS A 671 -5.72 -7.25 15.62
C LYS A 671 -6.34 -8.65 15.63
N ILE A 672 -5.54 -9.71 15.58
CA ILE A 672 -6.03 -11.10 15.65
C ILE A 672 -6.68 -11.36 17.01
N GLU A 673 -6.06 -10.95 18.12
CA GLU A 673 -6.65 -11.08 19.46
C GLU A 673 -7.97 -10.29 19.61
N ALA A 674 -8.06 -9.12 18.99
CA ALA A 674 -9.29 -8.33 18.96
C ALA A 674 -10.38 -9.01 18.12
N ILE A 675 -10.03 -9.66 17.00
CA ILE A 675 -10.95 -10.46 16.18
C ILE A 675 -11.46 -11.67 16.98
N ASP A 676 -10.59 -12.38 17.69
CA ASP A 676 -10.96 -13.52 18.52
C ASP A 676 -11.90 -13.10 19.67
N LYS A 677 -11.61 -11.97 20.33
CA LYS A 677 -12.52 -11.39 21.33
C LYS A 677 -13.87 -11.00 20.72
N SER A 678 -13.85 -10.39 19.53
CA SER A 678 -15.08 -10.02 18.81
C SER A 678 -15.91 -11.26 18.45
N GLN A 679 -15.28 -12.36 18.01
CA GLN A 679 -15.97 -13.63 17.74
C GLN A 679 -16.58 -14.23 19.00
N ARG A 680 -15.87 -14.23 20.13
CA ARG A 680 -16.42 -14.69 21.42
C ARG A 680 -17.61 -13.85 21.85
N TYR A 681 -17.52 -12.52 21.71
CA TYR A 681 -18.65 -11.65 21.99
C TYR A 681 -19.82 -11.96 21.07
N GLN A 682 -19.58 -12.19 19.78
CA GLN A 682 -20.60 -12.54 18.79
C GLN A 682 -21.32 -13.86 19.12
N GLN A 683 -20.59 -14.88 19.57
CA GLN A 683 -21.18 -16.16 20.03
C GLN A 683 -22.07 -15.98 21.26
N ASN A 684 -21.61 -15.25 22.29
CA ASN A 684 -22.42 -14.97 23.49
C ASN A 684 -23.71 -14.20 23.16
N ILE A 685 -23.59 -13.38 22.14
CA ILE A 685 -24.62 -12.51 21.63
C ILE A 685 -25.64 -13.32 20.84
N GLU A 686 -25.24 -14.22 19.95
CA GLU A 686 -26.11 -15.19 19.27
C GLU A 686 -26.87 -16.07 20.27
N ALA A 687 -26.18 -16.60 21.30
CA ALA A 687 -26.80 -17.35 22.38
C ALA A 687 -27.91 -16.56 23.10
N LEU A 688 -27.68 -15.26 23.32
CA LEU A 688 -28.70 -14.41 23.95
C LEU A 688 -29.89 -14.10 23.03
N ASN A 689 -29.72 -14.15 21.71
CA ASN A 689 -30.84 -13.94 20.77
C ASN A 689 -31.67 -15.19 20.59
N ALA A 690 -31.04 -16.37 20.65
CA ALA A 690 -31.79 -17.61 20.74
C ALA A 690 -32.74 -17.58 21.96
N ALA A 691 -32.23 -17.17 23.14
CA ALA A 691 -33.05 -17.01 24.33
C ALA A 691 -34.14 -15.92 24.17
N TYR A 692 -33.82 -14.80 23.52
CA TYR A 692 -34.80 -13.72 23.28
C TYR A 692 -35.93 -14.14 22.32
N ILE A 693 -35.61 -14.84 21.23
CA ILE A 693 -36.59 -15.36 20.27
C ILE A 693 -37.53 -16.34 20.97
N GLU A 694 -37.01 -17.18 21.87
CA GLU A 694 -37.84 -18.10 22.65
C GLU A 694 -38.85 -17.35 23.55
N VAL A 695 -38.43 -16.22 24.14
CA VAL A 695 -39.32 -15.35 24.93
C VAL A 695 -40.34 -14.62 24.04
N GLU A 696 -39.95 -14.08 22.89
CA GLU A 696 -40.89 -13.44 21.94
C GLU A 696 -41.94 -14.42 21.42
N GLN A 697 -41.55 -15.67 21.12
CA GLN A 697 -42.50 -16.71 20.70
C GLN A 697 -43.51 -17.03 21.81
N ARG A 698 -43.05 -17.10 23.08
CA ARG A 698 -43.96 -17.24 24.23
C ARG A 698 -44.91 -16.04 24.35
N LEU A 699 -44.41 -14.83 24.11
CA LEU A 699 -45.20 -13.60 24.21
C LEU A 699 -46.26 -13.53 23.10
N GLN A 700 -45.92 -13.88 21.85
CA GLN A 700 -46.89 -13.99 20.75
C GLN A 700 -47.95 -15.05 21.00
N ASN A 701 -47.58 -16.20 21.59
CA ASN A 701 -48.55 -17.23 21.96
C ASN A 701 -49.51 -16.73 23.06
N ASN A 702 -48.99 -15.95 24.02
CA ASN A 702 -49.81 -15.31 25.05
C ASN A 702 -50.73 -14.22 24.47
N GLU A 703 -50.27 -13.42 23.50
CA GLU A 703 -51.13 -12.44 22.82
C GLU A 703 -52.24 -13.10 22.01
N ARG A 704 -51.96 -14.22 21.33
CA ARG A 704 -52.97 -15.00 20.60
C ARG A 704 -54.05 -15.51 21.55
N THR A 705 -53.65 -16.05 22.70
CA THR A 705 -54.60 -16.54 23.72
C THR A 705 -55.41 -15.41 24.37
N ILE A 706 -54.82 -14.23 24.57
CA ILE A 706 -55.56 -13.05 25.04
C ILE A 706 -56.60 -12.62 23.99
N ASN A 707 -56.24 -12.61 22.70
CA ASN A 707 -57.15 -12.20 21.64
C ASN A 707 -58.31 -13.20 21.47
N THR A 708 -58.07 -14.50 21.58
CA THR A 708 -59.16 -15.50 21.59
C THR A 708 -60.08 -15.30 22.78
N LEU A 709 -59.54 -15.07 23.99
CA LEU A 709 -60.35 -14.81 25.18
C LEU A 709 -61.16 -13.51 25.09
N LYS A 710 -60.62 -12.47 24.42
CA LYS A 710 -61.36 -11.24 24.15
C LYS A 710 -62.53 -11.48 23.19
N GLN A 711 -62.31 -12.30 22.17
CA GLN A 711 -63.36 -12.66 21.20
C GLN A 711 -64.46 -13.49 21.85
N ASP A 712 -64.09 -14.46 22.70
CA ASP A 712 -65.04 -15.23 23.50
C ASP A 712 -65.88 -14.32 24.44
N ASN A 713 -65.27 -13.30 25.03
CA ASN A 713 -65.99 -12.31 25.85
C ASN A 713 -66.96 -11.46 25.03
N GLN A 714 -66.57 -11.04 23.81
CA GLN A 714 -67.47 -10.31 22.91
C GLN A 714 -68.67 -11.16 22.50
N ASP A 715 -68.44 -12.44 22.16
CA ASP A 715 -69.51 -13.37 21.82
C ASP A 715 -70.48 -13.59 23.01
N LEU A 716 -69.96 -13.63 24.25
CA LEU A 716 -70.77 -13.70 25.47
C LEU A 716 -71.58 -12.40 25.71
N GLU A 717 -70.97 -11.24 25.47
CA GLU A 717 -71.66 -9.94 25.55
C GLU A 717 -72.79 -9.81 24.50
N GLU A 718 -72.56 -10.26 23.27
CA GLU A 718 -73.60 -10.28 22.23
C GLU A 718 -74.76 -11.21 22.61
N ARG A 719 -74.46 -12.43 23.09
CA ARG A 719 -75.50 -13.35 23.60
C ARG A 719 -76.31 -12.74 24.74
N PHE A 720 -75.66 -12.04 25.67
CA PHE A 720 -76.33 -11.35 26.75
C PHE A 720 -77.22 -10.20 26.23
N GLN A 721 -76.77 -9.44 25.23
CA GLN A 721 -77.58 -8.40 24.61
C GLN A 721 -78.79 -8.98 23.86
N ASP A 722 -78.64 -10.11 23.19
CA ASP A 722 -79.72 -10.81 22.51
C ASP A 722 -80.75 -11.38 23.48
N GLU A 723 -80.32 -11.97 24.60
CA GLU A 723 -81.23 -12.36 25.69
C GLU A 723 -81.97 -11.15 26.27
N ASN A 724 -81.27 -10.03 26.44
CA ASN A 724 -81.90 -8.80 26.95
C ASN A 724 -82.91 -8.21 25.95
N ARG A 725 -82.62 -8.28 24.64
CA ARG A 725 -83.59 -7.95 23.57
C ARG A 725 -84.79 -8.86 23.58
N GLN A 726 -84.60 -10.18 23.73
CA GLN A 726 -85.70 -11.13 23.85
C GLN A 726 -86.56 -10.84 25.08
N LYS A 727 -85.94 -10.50 26.22
CA LYS A 727 -86.63 -10.08 27.43
C LYS A 727 -87.44 -8.79 27.23
N MET A 728 -86.86 -7.78 26.57
CA MET A 728 -87.58 -6.54 26.24
C MET A 728 -88.74 -6.77 25.27
N ASN A 729 -88.58 -7.66 24.29
CA ASN A 729 -89.66 -8.07 23.39
C ASN A 729 -90.78 -8.81 24.14
N ALA A 730 -90.44 -9.68 25.09
CA ALA A 730 -91.42 -10.35 25.95
C ALA A 730 -92.16 -9.34 26.85
N LEU A 731 -91.46 -8.38 27.44
CA LEU A 731 -92.04 -7.26 28.19
C LEU A 731 -92.95 -6.39 27.33
N SER A 732 -92.58 -6.11 26.08
CA SER A 732 -93.43 -5.37 25.13
C SER A 732 -94.70 -6.15 24.78
N LYS A 733 -94.61 -7.48 24.60
CA LYS A 733 -95.79 -8.33 24.37
C LYS A 733 -96.70 -8.40 25.61
N LEU A 734 -96.11 -8.41 26.80
CA LEU A 734 -96.86 -8.33 28.06
C LEU A 734 -97.62 -7.00 28.14
N ARG A 735 -96.94 -5.86 27.87
CA ARG A 735 -97.58 -4.55 27.79
C ARG A 735 -98.69 -4.51 26.75
N GLN A 736 -98.47 -5.05 25.55
CA GLN A 736 -99.52 -5.12 24.52
C GLN A 736 -100.72 -5.96 24.97
N ALA A 737 -100.50 -7.04 25.74
CA ALA A 737 -101.58 -7.82 26.31
C ALA A 737 -102.31 -7.07 27.44
N GLU A 738 -101.58 -6.33 28.28
CA GLU A 738 -102.16 -5.43 29.30
C GLU A 738 -102.95 -4.30 28.65
N ASP A 739 -102.44 -3.70 27.58
CA ASP A 739 -103.10 -2.68 26.79
C ASP A 739 -104.35 -3.24 26.12
N LEU A 740 -104.33 -4.46 25.56
CA LEU A 740 -105.51 -5.14 25.02
C LEU A 740 -106.56 -5.46 26.11
N ILE A 741 -106.13 -5.81 27.32
CA ILE A 741 -107.05 -5.99 28.46
C ILE A 741 -107.68 -4.65 28.84
N ASN A 742 -106.91 -3.56 28.84
CA ASN A 742 -107.42 -2.22 29.09
C ASN A 742 -108.33 -1.75 27.95
N GLU A 743 -108.00 -2.03 26.70
CA GLU A 743 -108.82 -1.73 25.52
C GLU A 743 -110.14 -2.52 25.54
N LEU A 744 -110.13 -3.77 26.03
CA LEU A 744 -111.36 -4.56 26.21
C LEU A 744 -112.21 -4.06 27.39
N LYS A 745 -111.59 -3.46 28.41
CA LYS A 745 -112.32 -2.77 29.50
C LYS A 745 -112.89 -1.44 29.03
N GLU A 746 -112.11 -0.63 28.32
CA GLU A 746 -112.58 0.60 27.68
C GLU A 746 -113.66 0.30 26.64
N ARG A 747 -113.59 -0.77 25.86
CA ARG A 747 -114.69 -1.17 24.96
C ARG A 747 -115.95 -1.62 25.69
N LEU A 748 -115.85 -2.17 26.89
CA LEU A 748 -117.01 -2.50 27.72
C LEU A 748 -117.64 -1.21 28.29
N ASP A 749 -116.81 -0.29 28.77
CA ASP A 749 -117.24 1.02 29.29
C ASP A 749 -117.78 1.92 28.15
N ASP A 750 -117.19 1.85 26.95
CA ASP A 750 -117.62 2.56 25.74
C ASP A 750 -118.91 1.97 25.15
N GLU A 751 -119.17 0.65 25.23
CA GLU A 751 -120.48 0.09 24.84
C GLU A 751 -121.60 0.51 25.83
N GLU A 752 -121.29 0.73 27.11
CA GLU A 752 -122.22 1.31 28.08
C GLU A 752 -122.44 2.82 27.84
N GLU A 753 -121.39 3.56 27.45
CA GLU A 753 -121.47 5.00 27.12
C GLU A 753 -122.04 5.30 25.71
N GLU A 754 -121.83 4.44 24.71
CA GLU A 754 -122.39 4.58 23.36
C GLU A 754 -123.92 4.35 23.35
N ASN A 755 -124.44 3.51 24.25
CA ASN A 755 -125.89 3.36 24.46
C ASN A 755 -126.57 4.66 24.97
N ILE A 756 -125.80 5.52 25.66
CA ILE A 756 -126.24 6.83 26.17
C ILE A 756 -125.96 7.95 25.14
N LYS A 757 -124.84 7.89 24.41
CA LYS A 757 -124.40 8.90 23.42
C LYS A 757 -125.11 8.79 22.06
N ILE A 758 -125.60 7.62 21.65
CA ILE A 758 -126.43 7.45 20.43
C ILE A 758 -127.80 8.16 20.57
N LYS A 759 -128.28 8.41 21.80
CA LYS A 759 -129.49 9.22 22.04
C LYS A 759 -129.25 10.74 22.00
N ALA A 760 -128.01 11.23 22.00
CA ALA A 760 -127.69 12.66 22.13
C ALA A 760 -127.02 13.31 20.90
N LYS A 761 -126.47 12.52 19.96
CA LYS A 761 -125.77 13.02 18.75
C LYS A 761 -126.67 13.24 17.52
N LEU A 762 -128.00 13.25 17.69
CA LEU A 762 -128.96 13.54 16.61
C LEU A 762 -129.23 15.05 16.42
N THR A 763 -128.62 15.95 17.19
CA THR A 763 -129.03 17.37 17.22
C THR A 763 -127.93 18.42 17.15
N GLN A 764 -126.65 18.08 16.99
CA GLN A 764 -125.61 19.11 17.10
C GLN A 764 -124.47 18.96 16.09
N ILE A 765 -124.84 18.65 14.84
CA ILE A 765 -124.02 18.96 13.67
C ILE A 765 -124.89 19.83 12.76
N THR A 766 -125.22 21.00 13.28
CA THR A 766 -125.64 22.17 12.51
C THR A 766 -124.67 23.26 12.91
N GLN A 767 -124.09 23.94 11.91
CA GLN A 767 -123.10 25.01 11.99
C GLN A 767 -121.65 24.47 12.00
N GLU A 768 -120.91 24.56 10.87
CA GLU A 768 -120.31 25.81 10.35
C GLU A 768 -119.54 26.53 11.46
N SER A 769 -118.33 27.04 11.33
CA SER A 769 -117.38 27.26 10.24
C SER A 769 -116.21 28.03 10.88
N ASN A 770 -115.10 28.19 10.14
CA ASN A 770 -114.04 29.21 10.30
C ASN A 770 -112.94 28.90 11.34
N GLU A 771 -111.65 29.20 11.15
CA GLU A 771 -110.94 30.34 10.51
C GLU A 771 -109.45 29.90 10.24
N LEU A 772 -108.76 30.17 9.10
CA LEU A 772 -107.98 31.40 8.74
C LEU A 772 -106.81 31.71 9.73
N ARG A 773 -105.59 32.22 9.43
CA ARG A 773 -104.81 32.71 8.26
C ARG A 773 -103.42 33.26 8.77
N ARG A 774 -102.47 33.60 7.86
CA ARG A 774 -101.38 34.66 7.92
C ARG A 774 -100.04 34.36 8.67
N THR A 775 -98.82 34.88 8.34
CA THR A 775 -98.21 35.91 7.44
C THR A 775 -96.66 35.74 7.40
N SER A 776 -95.92 36.04 6.29
CA SER A 776 -95.00 37.20 6.02
C SER A 776 -94.06 37.63 7.18
N GLU A 777 -92.82 38.11 7.07
CA GLU A 777 -91.76 38.37 6.07
C GLU A 777 -90.58 39.01 6.88
N GLN A 778 -89.31 38.93 6.46
CA GLN A 778 -88.31 40.03 6.61
C GLN A 778 -86.94 39.68 5.97
N THR A 779 -86.49 40.52 5.05
CA THR A 779 -85.25 40.41 4.26
C THR A 779 -84.45 41.70 4.39
N GLU A 780 -83.34 41.66 5.13
CA GLU A 780 -82.25 42.66 5.04
C GLU A 780 -80.89 42.12 5.57
N TYR A 781 -80.85 40.90 6.13
CA TYR A 781 -79.61 40.21 6.55
C TYR A 781 -78.95 39.37 5.42
N MET A 782 -79.60 39.23 4.26
CA MET A 782 -79.23 38.25 3.22
C MET A 782 -78.15 38.73 2.23
N GLU A 783 -77.88 40.04 2.13
CA GLU A 783 -76.91 40.56 1.14
C GLU A 783 -75.47 40.56 1.66
N GLU A 784 -75.26 40.71 2.96
CA GLU A 784 -73.91 40.71 3.57
C GLU A 784 -73.36 39.28 3.74
N LEU A 785 -74.25 38.32 4.09
CA LEU A 785 -73.98 36.89 4.09
C LEU A 785 -73.65 36.35 2.68
N ARG A 786 -74.28 36.91 1.64
CA ARG A 786 -74.01 36.56 0.22
C ARG A 786 -72.58 36.91 -0.20
N ARG A 787 -72.03 38.01 0.29
CA ARG A 787 -70.66 38.46 -0.05
C ARG A 787 -69.58 37.65 0.68
N GLN A 788 -69.85 37.20 1.90
CA GLN A 788 -68.96 36.25 2.61
C GLN A 788 -68.97 34.86 1.95
N LEU A 789 -70.16 34.31 1.66
CA LEU A 789 -70.31 33.03 0.96
C LEU A 789 -69.67 33.02 -0.44
N GLN A 790 -69.70 34.15 -1.16
CA GLN A 790 -69.07 34.25 -2.47
C GLN A 790 -67.53 34.23 -2.37
N ARG A 791 -66.93 34.83 -1.32
CA ARG A 791 -65.47 34.78 -1.09
C ARG A 791 -65.02 33.39 -0.65
N GLU A 792 -65.80 32.70 0.18
CA GLU A 792 -65.54 31.30 0.55
C GLU A 792 -65.67 30.36 -0.65
N LYS A 793 -66.66 30.58 -1.52
CA LYS A 793 -66.81 29.84 -2.78
C LYS A 793 -65.60 30.01 -3.71
N ASP A 794 -65.10 31.23 -3.86
CA ASP A 794 -63.92 31.50 -4.71
C ASP A 794 -62.62 30.94 -4.09
N ALA A 795 -62.53 30.84 -2.75
CA ALA A 795 -61.44 30.17 -2.05
C ALA A 795 -61.49 28.64 -2.24
N ILE A 796 -62.66 28.03 -2.07
CA ILE A 796 -62.88 26.59 -2.28
C ILE A 796 -62.64 26.19 -3.74
N LEU A 797 -63.02 27.03 -4.70
CA LEU A 797 -62.76 26.77 -6.13
C LEU A 797 -61.26 26.77 -6.45
N LYS A 798 -60.48 27.67 -5.83
CA LYS A 798 -59.02 27.67 -5.98
C LYS A 798 -58.36 26.46 -5.33
N GLU A 799 -58.85 26.02 -4.17
CA GLU A 799 -58.39 24.77 -3.53
C GLU A 799 -58.74 23.55 -4.38
N LEU A 800 -59.95 23.49 -4.92
CA LEU A 800 -60.40 22.41 -5.81
C LEU A 800 -59.57 22.34 -7.11
N ASP A 801 -59.22 23.48 -7.71
CA ASP A 801 -58.37 23.52 -8.90
C ASP A 801 -56.92 23.13 -8.60
N ASN A 802 -56.40 23.50 -7.42
CA ASN A 802 -55.10 23.03 -6.94
C ASN A 802 -55.10 21.51 -6.68
N GLU A 803 -56.15 20.96 -6.06
CA GLU A 803 -56.29 19.53 -5.86
C GLU A 803 -56.42 18.77 -7.18
N LYS A 804 -57.23 19.26 -8.14
CA LYS A 804 -57.31 18.67 -9.49
C LYS A 804 -55.97 18.65 -10.19
N LEU A 805 -55.18 19.72 -10.07
CA LEU A 805 -53.84 19.79 -10.64
C LEU A 805 -52.91 18.75 -10.00
N ILE A 806 -52.92 18.64 -8.67
CA ILE A 806 -52.14 17.63 -7.92
C ILE A 806 -52.57 16.21 -8.31
N ASN A 807 -53.87 15.96 -8.42
CA ASN A 807 -54.43 14.66 -8.79
C ASN A 807 -54.08 14.31 -10.25
N SER A 808 -54.07 15.28 -11.16
CA SER A 808 -53.59 15.10 -12.54
C SER A 808 -52.10 14.76 -12.62
N LYS A 809 -51.28 15.32 -11.72
CA LYS A 809 -49.84 15.02 -11.64
C LYS A 809 -49.61 13.63 -11.04
N LEU A 810 -50.35 13.27 -9.99
CA LEU A 810 -50.30 11.95 -9.36
C LEU A 810 -50.75 10.84 -10.32
N THR A 811 -51.83 11.04 -11.07
CA THR A 811 -52.30 10.08 -12.07
C THR A 811 -51.28 9.86 -13.19
N LYS A 812 -50.67 10.93 -13.71
CA LYS A 812 -49.57 10.82 -14.69
C LYS A 812 -48.35 10.11 -14.13
N SER A 813 -47.98 10.40 -12.87
CA SER A 813 -46.87 9.71 -12.19
C SER A 813 -47.17 8.22 -11.97
N ASN A 814 -48.39 7.87 -11.56
CA ASN A 814 -48.83 6.49 -11.39
C ASN A 814 -48.87 5.74 -12.71
N GLN A 815 -49.36 6.36 -13.80
CA GLN A 815 -49.31 5.75 -15.12
C GLN A 815 -47.86 5.48 -15.56
N LYS A 816 -46.94 6.42 -15.34
CA LYS A 816 -45.53 6.22 -15.66
C LYS A 816 -44.90 5.08 -14.86
N LEU A 817 -45.13 5.05 -13.54
CA LEU A 817 -44.65 3.95 -12.68
C LEU A 817 -45.26 2.60 -13.06
N THR A 818 -46.55 2.59 -13.44
CA THR A 818 -47.23 1.36 -13.88
C THR A 818 -46.62 0.85 -15.17
N ASN A 819 -46.35 1.74 -16.14
CA ASN A 819 -45.68 1.39 -17.39
C ASN A 819 -44.26 0.88 -17.14
N ASP A 820 -43.49 1.54 -16.29
CA ASP A 820 -42.13 1.10 -15.93
C ASP A 820 -42.16 -0.29 -15.25
N ILE A 821 -43.15 -0.55 -14.40
CA ILE A 821 -43.36 -1.87 -13.76
C ILE A 821 -43.76 -2.92 -14.79
N THR A 822 -44.68 -2.62 -15.71
CA THR A 822 -45.09 -3.57 -16.76
C THR A 822 -43.94 -3.89 -17.70
N ASP A 823 -43.14 -2.89 -18.08
CA ASP A 823 -41.98 -3.08 -18.94
C ASP A 823 -40.92 -3.95 -18.24
N LEU A 824 -40.63 -3.67 -16.97
CA LEU A 824 -39.71 -4.48 -16.16
C LEU A 824 -40.22 -5.92 -15.97
N ASN A 825 -41.53 -6.11 -15.75
CA ASN A 825 -42.12 -7.45 -15.61
C ASN A 825 -42.04 -8.24 -16.91
N VAL A 826 -42.33 -7.60 -18.05
CA VAL A 826 -42.19 -8.23 -19.38
C VAL A 826 -40.72 -8.58 -19.67
N GLU A 827 -39.77 -7.70 -19.32
CA GLU A 827 -38.35 -8.03 -19.40
C GLU A 827 -38.00 -9.23 -18.51
N LEU A 828 -38.50 -9.26 -17.27
CA LEU A 828 -38.20 -10.31 -16.30
C LEU A 828 -38.76 -11.66 -16.75
N GLU A 829 -39.98 -11.71 -17.26
CA GLU A 829 -40.57 -12.93 -17.84
C GLU A 829 -39.84 -13.38 -19.11
N ARG A 830 -39.45 -12.45 -20.00
CA ARG A 830 -38.60 -12.77 -21.16
C ARG A 830 -37.26 -13.35 -20.73
N TYR A 831 -36.57 -12.74 -19.77
CA TYR A 831 -35.31 -13.28 -19.27
C TYR A 831 -35.50 -14.60 -18.53
N GLY A 832 -36.58 -14.77 -17.77
CA GLY A 832 -36.91 -16.01 -17.08
C GLY A 832 -37.15 -17.18 -18.05
N THR A 833 -37.91 -16.94 -19.12
CA THR A 833 -38.15 -17.93 -20.17
C THR A 833 -36.89 -18.26 -20.98
N ILE A 834 -36.06 -17.25 -21.31
CA ILE A 834 -34.75 -17.47 -21.95
C ILE A 834 -33.85 -18.31 -21.05
N VAL A 835 -33.75 -17.98 -19.76
CA VAL A 835 -32.92 -18.74 -18.80
C VAL A 835 -33.41 -20.18 -18.69
N GLN A 836 -34.71 -20.42 -18.55
CA GLN A 836 -35.27 -21.78 -18.50
C GLN A 836 -35.00 -22.58 -19.78
N ASN A 837 -35.11 -21.95 -20.95
CA ASN A 837 -34.82 -22.61 -22.23
C ASN A 837 -33.33 -22.90 -22.38
N VAL A 838 -32.45 -21.95 -22.03
CA VAL A 838 -31.00 -22.15 -22.04
C VAL A 838 -30.58 -23.22 -21.04
N GLU A 839 -31.17 -23.29 -19.85
CA GLU A 839 -30.91 -24.35 -18.87
C GLU A 839 -31.36 -25.72 -19.37
N LYS A 840 -32.53 -25.82 -20.02
CA LYS A 840 -32.99 -27.07 -20.63
C LYS A 840 -32.03 -27.53 -21.73
N ILE A 841 -31.66 -26.61 -22.62
CA ILE A 841 -30.72 -26.87 -23.72
C ILE A 841 -29.36 -27.30 -23.16
N LYS A 842 -28.83 -26.56 -22.18
CA LYS A 842 -27.58 -26.88 -21.49
C LYS A 842 -27.62 -28.28 -20.87
N ARG A 843 -28.66 -28.63 -20.11
CA ARG A 843 -28.80 -29.97 -19.52
C ARG A 843 -28.84 -31.07 -20.58
N THR A 844 -29.51 -30.85 -21.71
CA THR A 844 -29.51 -31.83 -22.81
C THR A 844 -28.14 -31.98 -23.48
N TYR A 845 -27.41 -30.89 -23.69
CA TYR A 845 -26.04 -30.96 -24.23
C TYR A 845 -25.07 -31.57 -23.23
N GLU A 846 -25.13 -31.20 -21.96
CA GLU A 846 -24.32 -31.80 -20.89
C GLU A 846 -24.56 -33.31 -20.81
N LYS A 847 -25.82 -33.75 -20.91
CA LYS A 847 -26.16 -35.17 -20.94
C LYS A 847 -25.58 -35.86 -22.18
N ARG A 848 -25.73 -35.28 -23.38
CA ARG A 848 -25.15 -35.84 -24.62
C ARG A 848 -23.62 -35.94 -24.54
N ILE A 849 -22.95 -34.87 -24.09
CA ILE A 849 -21.50 -34.83 -23.92
C ILE A 849 -21.07 -35.87 -22.88
N GLN A 850 -21.80 -36.01 -21.77
CA GLN A 850 -21.48 -37.00 -20.76
C GLN A 850 -21.66 -38.43 -21.29
N ASP A 851 -22.71 -38.69 -22.06
CA ASP A 851 -22.97 -39.99 -22.68
C ASP A 851 -21.92 -40.33 -23.75
N GLU A 852 -21.52 -39.36 -24.58
CA GLU A 852 -20.42 -39.51 -25.54
C GLU A 852 -19.06 -39.72 -24.85
N LYS A 853 -18.75 -38.95 -23.80
CA LYS A 853 -17.52 -39.14 -23.00
C LYS A 853 -17.48 -40.53 -22.38
N LYS A 854 -18.59 -41.00 -21.80
CA LYS A 854 -18.69 -42.35 -21.24
C LYS A 854 -18.52 -43.42 -22.32
N LEU A 855 -19.11 -43.22 -23.50
CA LEU A 855 -18.96 -44.15 -24.62
C LEU A 855 -17.50 -44.19 -25.12
N GLN A 856 -16.88 -43.03 -25.30
CA GLN A 856 -15.49 -42.91 -25.72
C GLN A 856 -14.54 -43.54 -24.71
N GLU A 857 -14.80 -43.34 -23.41
CA GLU A 857 -14.02 -43.95 -22.34
C GLU A 857 -14.16 -45.47 -22.31
N LYS A 858 -15.38 -46.01 -22.49
CA LYS A 858 -15.61 -47.44 -22.64
C LYS A 858 -14.86 -48.01 -23.85
N LEU A 859 -14.98 -47.40 -25.03
CA LEU A 859 -14.29 -47.85 -26.24
C LEU A 859 -12.76 -47.79 -26.06
N ARG A 860 -12.25 -46.77 -25.37
CA ARG A 860 -10.82 -46.66 -25.04
C ARG A 860 -10.37 -47.77 -24.09
N GLN A 861 -11.16 -48.06 -23.05
CA GLN A 861 -10.87 -49.14 -22.11
C GLN A 861 -10.91 -50.50 -22.81
N GLU A 862 -11.90 -50.76 -23.66
CA GLU A 862 -11.99 -51.99 -24.46
C GLU A 862 -10.80 -52.14 -25.41
N ARG A 863 -10.40 -51.07 -26.11
CA ARG A 863 -9.22 -51.07 -26.96
C ARG A 863 -7.95 -51.35 -26.16
N ASP A 864 -7.76 -50.66 -25.04
CA ASP A 864 -6.57 -50.83 -24.20
C ASP A 864 -6.53 -52.24 -23.58
N GLN A 865 -7.68 -52.82 -23.24
CA GLN A 865 -7.78 -54.21 -22.78
C GLN A 865 -7.45 -55.18 -23.91
N ASN A 866 -8.00 -55.00 -25.11
CA ASN A 866 -7.67 -55.81 -26.28
C ASN A 866 -6.18 -55.74 -26.63
N GLU A 867 -5.56 -54.55 -26.56
CA GLU A 867 -4.12 -54.40 -26.75
C GLU A 867 -3.32 -55.15 -25.67
N ARG A 868 -3.75 -55.11 -24.40
CA ARG A 868 -3.11 -55.87 -23.33
C ARG A 868 -3.20 -57.37 -23.58
N ASP A 869 -4.39 -57.86 -23.95
CA ASP A 869 -4.62 -59.27 -24.25
C ASP A 869 -3.79 -59.74 -25.45
N ILE A 870 -3.64 -58.90 -26.48
CA ILE A 870 -2.75 -59.18 -27.62
C ILE A 870 -1.30 -59.27 -27.14
N ARG A 871 -0.81 -58.28 -26.38
CA ARG A 871 0.57 -58.30 -25.87
C ARG A 871 0.83 -59.48 -24.94
N GLU A 872 -0.15 -59.87 -24.13
CA GLU A 872 -0.06 -61.04 -23.25
C GLU A 872 0.01 -62.33 -24.08
N LYS A 873 -0.86 -62.50 -25.08
CA LYS A 873 -0.80 -63.64 -26.00
C LYS A 873 0.51 -63.68 -26.80
N GLU A 874 1.02 -62.54 -27.24
CA GLU A 874 2.34 -62.44 -27.89
C GLU A 874 3.46 -62.88 -26.95
N THR A 875 3.42 -62.43 -25.69
CA THR A 875 4.40 -62.81 -24.67
C THR A 875 4.32 -64.31 -24.37
N GLN A 876 3.11 -64.86 -24.22
CA GLN A 876 2.88 -66.30 -24.04
C GLN A 876 3.39 -67.09 -25.24
N ARG A 877 3.14 -66.63 -26.47
CA ARG A 877 3.68 -67.25 -27.70
C ARG A 877 5.20 -67.25 -27.70
N LEU A 878 5.84 -66.13 -27.34
CA LEU A 878 7.30 -66.05 -27.25
C LEU A 878 7.86 -66.98 -26.17
N ASN A 879 7.20 -67.09 -25.03
CA ASN A 879 7.60 -68.02 -23.96
C ASN A 879 7.46 -69.47 -24.42
N LEU A 880 6.35 -69.86 -25.06
CA LEU A 880 6.16 -71.21 -25.58
C LEU A 880 7.17 -71.55 -26.69
N LEU A 881 7.50 -70.60 -27.57
CA LEU A 881 8.56 -70.78 -28.56
C LEU A 881 9.91 -70.99 -27.89
N LYS A 882 10.20 -70.23 -26.83
CA LYS A 882 11.43 -70.39 -26.04
C LYS A 882 11.47 -71.76 -25.37
N GLU A 883 10.40 -72.18 -24.68
CA GLU A 883 10.30 -73.51 -24.07
C GLU A 883 10.45 -74.64 -25.09
N LEU A 884 9.86 -74.48 -26.28
CA LEU A 884 10.00 -75.43 -27.38
C LEU A 884 11.44 -75.48 -27.89
N SER A 885 12.11 -74.33 -28.00
CA SER A 885 13.53 -74.27 -28.37
C SER A 885 14.44 -74.92 -27.31
N GLU A 886 14.15 -74.70 -26.02
CA GLU A 886 14.88 -75.31 -24.91
C GLU A 886 14.67 -76.85 -24.87
N ARG A 887 13.43 -77.31 -25.12
CA ARG A 887 13.15 -78.75 -25.25
C ARG A 887 13.83 -79.38 -26.46
N ASN A 888 13.83 -78.70 -27.61
CA ASN A 888 14.53 -79.18 -28.80
C ASN A 888 16.04 -79.28 -28.55
N TYR A 889 16.63 -78.27 -27.91
CA TYR A 889 18.03 -78.32 -27.51
C TYR A 889 18.32 -79.48 -26.55
N SER A 890 17.45 -79.69 -25.55
CA SER A 890 17.58 -80.84 -24.63
C SER A 890 17.43 -82.18 -25.35
N TYR A 891 16.56 -82.27 -26.36
CA TYR A 891 16.38 -83.47 -27.16
C TYR A 891 17.61 -83.75 -28.04
N GLU A 892 18.15 -82.72 -28.70
CA GLU A 892 19.40 -82.82 -29.46
C GLU A 892 20.59 -83.22 -28.58
N ASP A 893 20.69 -82.69 -27.37
CA ASP A 893 21.73 -83.08 -26.41
C ASP A 893 21.57 -84.55 -25.97
N LEU A 894 20.33 -85.00 -25.71
CA LEU A 894 20.05 -86.41 -25.40
C LEU A 894 20.34 -87.34 -26.59
N ASP A 895 20.00 -86.96 -27.81
CA ASP A 895 20.29 -87.74 -29.03
C ASP A 895 21.81 -87.84 -29.26
N LYS A 896 22.56 -86.75 -29.04
CA LYS A 896 24.03 -86.78 -29.07
C LYS A 896 24.59 -87.72 -28.02
N ARG A 897 24.10 -87.67 -26.78
CA ARG A 897 24.52 -88.58 -25.70
C ARG A 897 24.16 -90.03 -26.03
N TYR A 898 22.98 -90.30 -26.58
CA TYR A 898 22.56 -91.63 -27.01
C TYR A 898 23.47 -92.18 -28.12
N LYS A 899 23.78 -91.37 -29.13
CA LYS A 899 24.74 -91.74 -30.20
C LYS A 899 26.14 -92.00 -29.63
N GLN A 900 26.63 -91.15 -28.72
CA GLN A 900 27.91 -91.37 -28.04
C GLN A 900 27.94 -92.69 -27.27
N LEU A 901 26.94 -92.95 -26.42
CA LEU A 901 26.80 -94.21 -25.69
C LEU A 901 26.72 -95.42 -26.63
N ARG A 902 26.01 -95.30 -27.75
CA ARG A 902 25.96 -96.35 -28.76
C ARG A 902 27.31 -96.59 -29.42
N THR A 903 28.04 -95.54 -29.79
CA THR A 903 29.40 -95.71 -30.31
C THR A 903 30.37 -96.29 -29.28
N ASP A 904 30.20 -95.98 -27.99
CA ASP A 904 31.01 -96.55 -26.93
C ASP A 904 30.67 -98.02 -26.67
N MET A 905 29.40 -98.41 -26.78
CA MET A 905 28.97 -99.81 -26.79
C MET A 905 29.53 -100.56 -28.00
N ASP A 906 29.43 -100.00 -29.21
CA ASP A 906 29.95 -100.59 -30.44
C ASP A 906 31.48 -100.76 -30.38
N LYS A 907 32.20 -99.79 -29.77
CA LYS A 907 33.64 -99.91 -29.48
C LYS A 907 33.93 -101.04 -28.48
N ARG A 908 33.12 -101.19 -27.43
CA ARG A 908 33.25 -102.27 -26.44
C ARG A 908 32.90 -103.65 -27.02
N THR A 909 32.05 -103.72 -28.05
CA THR A 909 31.77 -104.98 -28.77
C THR A 909 32.77 -105.28 -29.88
N ASN A 910 33.43 -104.26 -30.45
CA ASN A 910 34.48 -104.42 -31.49
C ASN A 910 35.90 -104.54 -30.93
N THR A 911 36.11 -104.44 -29.61
CA THR A 911 37.34 -104.90 -28.99
C THR A 911 37.25 -106.40 -28.70
N ASP A 912 38.33 -107.13 -29.00
CA ASP A 912 38.56 -108.55 -28.65
C ASP A 912 38.61 -108.80 -27.12
N ASP A 913 37.87 -108.04 -26.33
CA ASP A 913 37.76 -108.18 -24.87
C ASP A 913 36.76 -109.27 -24.48
N VAL A 914 35.90 -109.73 -25.40
CA VAL A 914 35.10 -110.96 -25.17
C VAL A 914 36.03 -112.18 -25.03
N GLY A 915 37.12 -112.25 -25.80
CA GLY A 915 38.12 -113.31 -25.69
C GLY A 915 38.95 -113.24 -24.41
N ARG A 916 39.33 -112.03 -23.97
CA ARG A 916 40.07 -111.84 -22.70
C ARG A 916 39.20 -112.07 -21.46
N TYR A 917 37.95 -111.63 -21.47
CA TYR A 917 37.01 -111.84 -20.37
C TYR A 917 36.63 -113.33 -20.23
N ILE A 918 36.48 -114.05 -21.36
CA ILE A 918 36.31 -115.51 -21.36
C ILE A 918 37.58 -116.22 -20.87
N GLN A 919 38.78 -115.77 -21.25
CA GLN A 919 40.04 -116.34 -20.73
C GLN A 919 40.25 -116.08 -19.23
N GLU A 920 39.82 -114.93 -18.70
CA GLU A 920 39.86 -114.65 -17.26
C GLU A 920 38.79 -115.45 -16.48
N LEU A 921 37.61 -115.66 -17.07
CA LEU A 921 36.58 -116.55 -16.54
C LEU A 921 37.01 -118.03 -16.58
N GLU A 922 37.72 -118.47 -17.61
CA GLU A 922 38.30 -119.83 -17.67
C GLU A 922 39.48 -120.01 -16.69
N LYS A 923 40.30 -118.97 -16.49
CA LYS A 923 41.36 -118.98 -15.46
C LYS A 923 40.80 -119.06 -14.04
N THR A 924 39.72 -118.34 -13.74
CA THR A 924 39.05 -118.40 -12.43
C THR A 924 38.28 -119.71 -12.24
N LYS A 925 37.73 -120.30 -13.32
CA LYS A 925 37.11 -121.64 -13.27
C LYS A 925 38.12 -122.78 -13.10
N ARG A 926 39.39 -122.59 -13.47
CA ARG A 926 40.49 -123.53 -13.21
C ARG A 926 41.17 -123.32 -11.84
N SER A 927 40.84 -122.24 -11.12
CA SER A 927 41.35 -121.98 -9.75
C SER A 927 40.35 -122.36 -8.65
N PHE A 928 39.23 -122.98 -9.01
CA PHE A 928 38.38 -123.83 -8.17
C PHE A 928 38.46 -125.25 -8.73
#